data_AF-A0A5D6Y1J8-F1
#
_entry.id   AF-A0A5D6Y1J8-F1
#
_cell.length_a   1.000
_cell.length_b   1.000
_cell.length_c   1.000
_cell.angle_alpha   90.00
_cell.angle_beta   90.00
_cell.angle_gamma   90.00
#
_symmetry.space_group_name_H-M   'P 1'
#
loop_
_entity.id
_entity.type
_entity.pdbx_description
1 polymer ?
#
loop_
_entity_poly.entity_id
_entity_poly.type
_entity_poly.pdbx_seq_one_letter_code
_entity_poly.pdbx_strand_id
1 'polypeptide(L)'
;MDAEDPSRIVPLAALFRFADAGDYALMMLGTIGALAAGLGQPIQIVLIGNVMNAFNPTNLPDGATLRANVNSVALNFVWVGLGMIAGGFIQVACWSLTASRQAKRLRSAYVSAILTKHISWFDLNDSKQLATRVADSTVTIQEGMGRKVGDGLHFLSMGFAGITIGFVKGWELTLVLLAFTPLIAATAFVSMKFMAAATQTGIESYGAAGAIAQEALGNVRTVHMFNAIQHFVDKYAVALEKTTTAGIRKGFAVGWGMGVMFFTIYCTYAAGLYFGAVQISNDQLSGTPCTDHGCYDGGKVITIFFAIIMGAMALGQAGPSVQAIYAARTCAYDVFRVINEGSEIDPLDESGRKLDFVSGAISLQPEWKFFVLGSLGAVVNAAVFPLWGVILTKIIVLFFDVEKSPSEMRADARYWSLGFIVLGVFFGASIVLQHYGFAVASQNLVSRVRNKMFAAMLQQEIGWFDLEDNTSGALVSRLATDSATLQAITSETLNQGLVNITTLGIGLAICFFYSWQMSLAALAMLPVIMLFALVQSEAQTGKLNNRKSNSADIEAGSLLSESISSIRTVASFSMEQTINVAYASFLDESKSADVKTGVVGGITFGVSQGAMYISVAFLFWLGGKWVSEGTISFEDMFMVMMVLVLSTFAVGMAAQNLSDTSKAKQAAQSVFRIIDRVPAINSTAATGDAPSALRGEIEFQNGVYKALVARQIQQQQLPE
;
A
#
# COMPACT_ATOMS: atom_id res chain seq x y z
N MET A 1 27.83 -11.52 26.66
CA MET A 1 27.62 -11.22 25.23
C MET A 1 27.14 -12.51 24.57
N ASP A 2 25.90 -12.87 24.85
CA ASP A 2 25.25 -14.03 24.23
C ASP A 2 24.74 -13.62 22.85
N ALA A 3 24.82 -14.54 21.88
CA ALA A 3 24.30 -14.29 20.55
C ALA A 3 22.77 -14.12 20.60
N GLU A 4 22.24 -13.06 19.99
CA GLU A 4 20.80 -12.85 19.88
C GLU A 4 20.16 -13.99 19.06
N ASP A 5 19.33 -14.78 19.73
CA ASP A 5 18.55 -15.89 19.17
C ASP A 5 17.39 -15.32 18.32
N PRO A 6 17.44 -15.41 16.97
CA PRO A 6 16.65 -14.57 16.10
C PRO A 6 15.25 -15.14 15.79
N SER A 7 14.42 -15.36 16.82
CA SER A 7 12.95 -15.17 16.78
C SER A 7 12.24 -15.67 18.05
N ARG A 8 12.39 -14.98 19.18
CA ARG A 8 11.50 -15.20 20.33
C ARG A 8 10.21 -14.38 20.15
N ILE A 9 9.14 -15.05 19.73
CA ILE A 9 7.87 -14.41 19.37
C ILE A 9 6.84 -14.69 20.47
N VAL A 10 6.15 -13.67 21.00
CA VAL A 10 5.10 -13.91 22.02
C VAL A 10 3.96 -14.76 21.43
N PRO A 11 3.32 -15.66 22.19
CA PRO A 11 2.12 -16.35 21.72
C PRO A 11 0.98 -15.34 21.49
N LEU A 12 0.12 -15.58 20.50
CA LEU A 12 -0.93 -14.64 20.11
C LEU A 12 -1.86 -14.25 21.29
N ALA A 13 -2.15 -15.20 22.19
CA ALA A 13 -2.94 -14.94 23.40
C ALA A 13 -2.26 -13.94 24.36
N ALA A 14 -0.93 -13.94 24.47
CA ALA A 14 -0.21 -13.00 25.32
C ALA A 14 -0.24 -11.57 24.77
N LEU A 15 -0.42 -11.39 23.45
CA LEU A 15 -0.59 -10.07 22.84
C LEU A 15 -1.79 -9.34 23.47
N PHE A 16 -2.88 -10.07 23.74
CA PHE A 16 -4.10 -9.57 24.35
C PHE A 16 -4.12 -9.64 25.89
N ARG A 17 -2.97 -9.74 26.56
CA ARG A 17 -2.89 -9.88 28.05
C ARG A 17 -3.49 -8.71 28.83
N PHE A 18 -3.71 -7.56 28.18
CA PHE A 18 -4.30 -6.35 28.78
C PHE A 18 -5.81 -6.19 28.49
N ALA A 19 -6.45 -7.19 27.88
CA ALA A 19 -7.90 -7.22 27.60
C ALA A 19 -8.74 -7.41 28.88
N ASP A 20 -9.77 -6.57 29.05
CA ASP A 20 -10.84 -6.79 30.03
C ASP A 20 -12.06 -7.52 29.41
N ALA A 21 -13.06 -7.85 30.23
CA ALA A 21 -14.28 -8.54 29.79
C ALA A 21 -15.05 -7.79 28.68
N GLY A 22 -15.02 -6.46 28.67
CA GLY A 22 -15.59 -5.63 27.61
C GLY A 22 -14.75 -5.64 26.34
N ASP A 23 -13.42 -5.70 26.46
CA ASP A 23 -12.51 -5.90 25.33
C ASP A 23 -12.74 -7.27 24.66
N TYR A 24 -12.97 -8.33 25.44
CA TYR A 24 -13.36 -9.66 24.93
C TYR A 24 -14.72 -9.64 24.23
N ALA A 25 -15.73 -8.97 24.80
CA ALA A 25 -17.04 -8.81 24.14
C ALA A 25 -16.92 -8.05 22.81
N LEU A 26 -16.13 -6.98 22.77
CA LEU A 26 -15.84 -6.24 21.54
C LEU A 26 -15.08 -7.10 20.51
N MET A 27 -14.09 -7.89 20.90
CA MET A 27 -13.39 -8.80 19.98
C MET A 27 -14.33 -9.87 19.40
N MET A 28 -15.26 -10.41 20.18
CA MET A 28 -16.28 -11.34 19.67
C MET A 28 -17.22 -10.66 18.67
N LEU A 29 -17.75 -9.48 18.99
CA LEU A 29 -18.62 -8.70 18.08
C LEU A 29 -17.89 -8.31 16.79
N GLY A 30 -16.65 -7.80 16.90
CA GLY A 30 -15.81 -7.44 15.76
C GLY A 30 -15.43 -8.65 14.89
N THR A 31 -15.30 -9.83 15.49
CA THR A 31 -15.11 -11.11 14.76
C THR A 31 -16.37 -11.49 14.00
N ILE A 32 -17.55 -11.45 14.63
CA ILE A 32 -18.83 -11.73 13.96
C ILE A 32 -19.06 -10.74 12.81
N GLY A 33 -18.78 -9.45 13.02
CA GLY A 33 -18.82 -8.42 11.98
C GLY A 33 -17.86 -8.70 10.82
N ALA A 34 -16.62 -9.11 11.11
CA ALA A 34 -15.63 -9.46 10.09
C ALA A 34 -16.04 -10.67 9.25
N LEU A 35 -16.56 -11.73 9.88
CA LEU A 35 -17.06 -12.92 9.19
C LEU A 35 -18.29 -12.58 8.32
N ALA A 36 -19.28 -11.87 8.88
CA ALA A 36 -20.45 -11.44 8.13
C ALA A 36 -20.09 -10.53 6.95
N ALA A 37 -19.10 -9.65 7.12
CA ALA A 37 -18.59 -8.79 6.07
C ALA A 37 -17.84 -9.56 4.96
N GLY A 38 -17.05 -10.57 5.33
CA GLY A 38 -16.35 -11.45 4.37
C GLY A 38 -17.30 -12.30 3.52
N LEU A 39 -18.49 -12.65 4.05
CA LEU A 39 -19.53 -13.36 3.31
C LEU A 39 -20.22 -12.51 2.22
N GLY A 40 -20.16 -11.18 2.29
CA GLY A 40 -20.87 -10.30 1.35
C GLY A 40 -20.42 -10.48 -0.10
N GLN A 41 -19.12 -10.63 -0.35
CA GLN A 41 -18.57 -10.83 -1.69
C GLN A 41 -18.97 -12.19 -2.31
N PRO A 42 -18.83 -13.35 -1.61
CA PRO A 42 -19.34 -14.63 -2.13
C PRO A 42 -20.86 -14.65 -2.34
N ILE A 43 -21.66 -14.00 -1.47
CA ILE A 43 -23.11 -13.86 -1.67
C ILE A 43 -23.39 -13.02 -2.93
N GLN A 44 -22.65 -11.93 -3.17
CA GLN A 44 -22.76 -11.13 -4.39
C GLN A 44 -22.58 -11.97 -5.65
N ILE A 45 -21.60 -12.86 -5.67
CA ILE A 45 -21.30 -13.74 -6.82
C ILE A 45 -22.47 -14.71 -7.09
N VAL A 46 -23.06 -15.29 -6.03
CA VAL A 46 -24.28 -16.12 -6.15
C VAL A 46 -25.47 -15.30 -6.65
N LEU A 47 -25.63 -14.05 -6.18
CA LEU A 47 -26.69 -13.16 -6.66
C LEU A 47 -26.49 -12.82 -8.14
N ILE A 48 -25.26 -12.53 -8.60
CA ILE A 48 -24.95 -12.33 -10.03
C ILE A 48 -25.36 -13.57 -10.83
N GLY A 49 -24.93 -14.77 -10.44
CA GLY A 49 -25.33 -16.01 -11.14
C GLY A 49 -26.86 -16.20 -11.22
N ASN A 50 -27.58 -15.87 -10.14
CA ASN A 50 -29.04 -15.90 -10.12
C ASN A 50 -29.67 -14.84 -11.04
N VAL A 51 -29.11 -13.61 -11.12
CA VAL A 51 -29.55 -12.58 -12.10
C VAL A 51 -29.46 -13.15 -13.51
N MET A 52 -28.32 -13.76 -13.85
CA MET A 52 -28.03 -14.18 -15.21
C MET A 52 -28.95 -15.30 -15.67
N ASN A 53 -29.27 -16.25 -14.79
CA ASN A 53 -30.29 -17.27 -15.08
C ASN A 53 -31.70 -16.67 -15.25
N ALA A 54 -32.01 -15.54 -14.61
CA ALA A 54 -33.28 -14.82 -14.80
C ALA A 54 -33.36 -14.02 -16.13
N PHE A 55 -32.22 -13.80 -16.80
CA PHE A 55 -32.13 -13.20 -18.14
C PHE A 55 -31.93 -14.25 -19.25
N ASN A 56 -32.01 -15.55 -18.94
CA ASN A 56 -31.81 -16.62 -19.92
C ASN A 56 -32.90 -16.59 -21.03
N PRO A 57 -32.54 -16.44 -22.32
CA PRO A 57 -33.50 -16.26 -23.41
C PRO A 57 -34.47 -17.42 -23.61
N THR A 58 -34.10 -18.68 -23.30
CA THR A 58 -35.00 -19.83 -23.49
C THR A 58 -36.22 -19.84 -22.58
N ASN A 59 -36.19 -19.05 -21.52
CA ASN A 59 -37.29 -18.89 -20.57
C ASN A 59 -37.76 -17.43 -20.51
N LEU A 60 -37.61 -16.63 -21.58
CA LEU A 60 -38.15 -15.26 -21.68
C LEU A 60 -39.64 -15.26 -21.31
N PRO A 61 -40.00 -14.84 -20.09
CA PRO A 61 -41.40 -14.75 -19.71
C PRO A 61 -41.90 -13.35 -20.10
N ASP A 62 -43.20 -13.09 -19.97
CA ASP A 62 -43.75 -11.75 -20.21
C ASP A 62 -42.89 -10.67 -19.54
N GLY A 63 -42.76 -9.49 -20.16
CA GLY A 63 -41.90 -8.41 -19.65
C GLY A 63 -42.20 -7.99 -18.20
N ALA A 64 -43.42 -8.28 -17.71
CA ALA A 64 -43.81 -8.14 -16.31
C ALA A 64 -43.06 -9.10 -15.36
N THR A 65 -42.88 -10.36 -15.76
CA THR A 65 -42.21 -11.41 -14.99
C THR A 65 -40.69 -11.19 -14.96
N LEU A 66 -40.10 -10.74 -16.08
CA LEU A 66 -38.71 -10.30 -16.11
C LEU A 66 -38.47 -9.14 -15.14
N ARG A 67 -39.35 -8.12 -15.14
CA ARG A 67 -39.31 -7.01 -14.18
C ARG A 67 -39.46 -7.47 -12.72
N ALA A 68 -40.33 -8.44 -12.45
CA ALA A 68 -40.50 -8.99 -11.11
C ALA A 68 -39.22 -9.68 -10.60
N ASN A 69 -38.57 -10.49 -11.45
CA ASN A 69 -37.30 -11.14 -11.14
C ASN A 69 -36.18 -10.11 -10.92
N VAL A 70 -36.03 -9.14 -11.82
CA VAL A 70 -35.04 -8.04 -11.69
C VAL A 70 -35.23 -7.26 -10.39
N ASN A 71 -36.47 -6.88 -10.07
CA ASN A 71 -36.79 -6.17 -8.82
C ASN A 71 -36.44 -7.01 -7.58
N SER A 72 -36.76 -8.30 -7.58
CA SER A 72 -36.42 -9.22 -6.49
C SER A 72 -34.90 -9.29 -6.28
N VAL A 73 -34.11 -9.42 -7.34
CA VAL A 73 -32.65 -9.52 -7.20
C VAL A 73 -32.02 -8.17 -6.85
N ALA A 74 -32.48 -7.05 -7.41
CA ALA A 74 -32.01 -5.72 -7.00
C ALA A 74 -32.25 -5.47 -5.50
N LEU A 75 -33.41 -5.89 -4.96
CA LEU A 75 -33.68 -5.85 -3.51
C LEU A 75 -32.71 -6.75 -2.72
N ASN A 76 -32.36 -7.93 -3.23
CA ASN A 76 -31.36 -8.79 -2.57
C ASN A 76 -29.98 -8.11 -2.50
N PHE A 77 -29.53 -7.41 -3.55
CA PHE A 77 -28.29 -6.61 -3.49
C PHE A 77 -28.38 -5.46 -2.48
N VAL A 78 -29.54 -4.79 -2.34
CA VAL A 78 -29.74 -3.75 -1.31
C VAL A 78 -29.66 -4.35 0.10
N TRP A 79 -30.27 -5.51 0.35
CA TRP A 79 -30.18 -6.19 1.64
C TRP A 79 -28.75 -6.61 1.99
N VAL A 80 -27.99 -7.15 1.02
CA VAL A 80 -26.56 -7.44 1.19
C VAL A 80 -25.76 -6.16 1.45
N GLY A 81 -26.06 -5.06 0.74
CA GLY A 81 -25.46 -3.76 0.97
C GLY A 81 -25.69 -3.22 2.38
N LEU A 82 -26.92 -3.32 2.91
CA LEU A 82 -27.26 -2.94 4.28
C LEU A 82 -26.54 -3.83 5.31
N GLY A 83 -26.51 -5.15 5.08
CA GLY A 83 -25.74 -6.10 5.90
C GLY A 83 -24.24 -5.78 5.88
N MET A 84 -23.71 -5.33 4.75
CA MET A 84 -22.32 -4.91 4.58
C MET A 84 -21.98 -3.61 5.31
N ILE A 85 -22.90 -2.64 5.36
CA ILE A 85 -22.76 -1.43 6.17
C ILE A 85 -22.67 -1.81 7.66
N ALA A 86 -23.60 -2.63 8.14
CA ALA A 86 -23.64 -3.06 9.53
C ALA A 86 -22.41 -3.91 9.92
N GLY A 87 -22.09 -4.95 9.13
CA GLY A 87 -20.96 -5.84 9.37
C GLY A 87 -19.61 -5.10 9.30
N GLY A 88 -19.42 -4.25 8.29
CA GLY A 88 -18.20 -3.44 8.15
C GLY A 88 -18.03 -2.40 9.27
N PHE A 89 -19.12 -1.76 9.70
CA PHE A 89 -19.12 -0.88 10.88
C PHE A 89 -18.70 -1.64 12.14
N ILE A 90 -19.35 -2.76 12.45
CA ILE A 90 -19.06 -3.57 13.64
C ILE A 90 -17.62 -4.11 13.61
N GLN A 91 -17.17 -4.65 12.46
CA GLN A 91 -15.80 -5.12 12.25
C GLN A 91 -14.79 -4.04 12.66
N VAL A 92 -14.85 -2.87 12.01
CA VAL A 92 -13.80 -1.86 12.16
C VAL A 92 -13.93 -1.12 13.50
N ALA A 93 -15.14 -0.75 13.92
CA ALA A 93 -15.34 -0.06 15.19
C ALA A 93 -14.89 -0.92 16.38
N CYS A 94 -15.35 -2.17 16.49
CA CYS A 94 -15.03 -3.01 17.64
C CYS A 94 -13.53 -3.34 17.73
N TRP A 95 -12.88 -3.71 16.62
CA TRP A 95 -11.44 -3.99 16.62
C TRP A 95 -10.59 -2.73 16.90
N SER A 96 -10.98 -1.55 16.40
CA SER A 96 -10.30 -0.30 16.73
C SER A 96 -10.48 0.12 18.19
N LEU A 97 -11.68 -0.06 18.76
CA LEU A 97 -12.00 0.28 20.15
C LEU A 97 -11.20 -0.59 21.13
N THR A 98 -11.17 -1.91 20.92
CA THR A 98 -10.38 -2.82 21.77
C THR A 98 -8.89 -2.52 21.67
N ALA A 99 -8.37 -2.29 20.45
CA ALA A 99 -6.95 -1.99 20.28
C ALA A 99 -6.54 -0.70 20.99
N SER A 100 -7.35 0.37 20.93
CA SER A 100 -7.08 1.61 21.68
C SER A 100 -7.10 1.39 23.19
N ARG A 101 -8.11 0.69 23.73
CA ARG A 101 -8.22 0.38 25.16
C ARG A 101 -7.01 -0.40 25.69
N GLN A 102 -6.58 -1.43 24.96
CA GLN A 102 -5.41 -2.23 25.32
C GLN A 102 -4.09 -1.47 25.10
N ALA A 103 -3.97 -0.69 24.03
CA ALA A 103 -2.79 0.15 23.77
C ALA A 103 -2.56 1.19 24.87
N LYS A 104 -3.62 1.81 25.43
CA LYS A 104 -3.50 2.68 26.61
C LYS A 104 -2.89 1.94 27.81
N ARG A 105 -3.45 0.78 28.15
CA ARG A 105 -2.95 -0.04 29.29
C ARG A 105 -1.50 -0.46 29.07
N LEU A 106 -1.18 -0.89 27.85
CA LEU A 106 0.17 -1.26 27.42
C LEU A 106 1.15 -0.08 27.56
N ARG A 107 0.82 1.10 27.02
CA ARG A 107 1.65 2.31 27.11
C ARG A 107 1.90 2.72 28.57
N SER A 108 0.85 2.78 29.38
CA SER A 108 0.97 3.12 30.81
C SER A 108 1.82 2.09 31.58
N ALA A 109 1.59 0.80 31.39
CA ALA A 109 2.39 -0.25 32.02
C ALA A 109 3.86 -0.23 31.54
N TYR A 110 4.10 0.03 30.25
CA TYR A 110 5.44 0.06 29.67
C TYR A 110 6.24 1.28 30.14
N VAL A 111 5.65 2.47 30.14
CA VAL A 111 6.28 3.69 30.66
C VAL A 111 6.50 3.58 32.17
N SER A 112 5.54 3.05 32.92
CA SER A 112 5.73 2.77 34.36
C SER A 112 6.87 1.79 34.63
N ALA A 113 7.05 0.77 33.78
CA ALA A 113 8.15 -0.19 33.89
C ALA A 113 9.50 0.40 33.45
N ILE A 114 9.52 1.37 32.53
CA ILE A 114 10.74 2.09 32.14
C ILE A 114 11.16 3.07 33.24
N LEU A 115 10.25 3.93 33.71
CA LEU A 115 10.54 4.94 34.74
C LEU A 115 11.04 4.33 36.06
N THR A 116 10.77 3.05 36.33
CA THR A 116 11.22 2.32 37.51
C THR A 116 12.49 1.50 37.30
N LYS A 117 13.16 1.58 36.13
CA LYS A 117 14.48 0.98 35.92
C LYS A 117 15.57 1.78 36.64
N HIS A 118 16.61 1.06 37.06
CA HIS A 118 17.81 1.66 37.64
C HIS A 118 18.57 2.50 36.60
N ILE A 119 19.37 3.46 37.06
CA ILE A 119 20.01 4.43 36.16
C ILE A 119 20.97 3.79 35.14
N SER A 120 21.73 2.75 35.52
CA SER A 120 22.65 2.07 34.61
C SER A 120 21.95 1.43 33.39
N TRP A 121 20.66 1.10 33.49
CA TRP A 121 19.87 0.61 32.34
C TRP A 121 19.61 1.74 31.33
N PHE A 122 19.43 2.97 31.78
CA PHE A 122 19.34 4.16 30.92
C PHE A 122 20.71 4.58 30.38
N ASP A 123 21.78 4.36 31.13
CA ASP A 123 23.14 4.60 30.61
C ASP A 123 23.51 3.61 29.48
N LEU A 124 22.88 2.42 29.47
CA LEU A 124 23.01 1.39 28.42
C LEU A 124 22.04 1.53 27.24
N ASN A 125 21.02 2.38 27.34
CA ASN A 125 19.99 2.54 26.30
C ASN A 125 19.87 4.02 25.91
N ASP A 126 20.18 4.36 24.66
CA ASP A 126 20.06 5.75 24.16
C ASP A 126 18.67 6.34 24.50
N SER A 127 18.67 7.25 25.48
CA SER A 127 17.47 7.90 26.04
C SER A 127 16.59 8.55 24.97
N LYS A 128 17.17 9.04 23.87
CA LYS A 128 16.42 9.64 22.76
C LYS A 128 15.74 8.58 21.91
N GLN A 129 16.46 7.51 21.57
CA GLN A 129 15.89 6.37 20.84
C GLN A 129 14.85 5.61 21.67
N LEU A 130 14.98 5.59 23.01
CA LEU A 130 14.06 4.86 23.87
C LEU A 130 12.65 5.46 23.84
N ALA A 131 12.51 6.78 23.91
CA ALA A 131 11.21 7.45 23.81
C ALA A 131 10.52 7.16 22.46
N THR A 132 11.27 7.22 21.36
CA THR A 132 10.80 6.84 20.02
C THR A 132 10.41 5.35 19.95
N ARG A 133 11.24 4.45 20.50
CA ARG A 133 10.99 3.01 20.56
C ARG A 133 9.69 2.69 21.32
N VAL A 134 9.37 3.42 22.39
CA VAL A 134 8.10 3.29 23.12
C VAL A 134 6.91 3.68 22.24
N ALA A 135 6.99 4.80 21.53
CA ALA A 135 5.96 5.23 20.59
C ALA A 135 5.77 4.19 19.47
N ASP A 136 6.83 3.88 18.72
CA ASP A 136 6.79 3.00 17.55
C ASP A 136 6.37 1.58 17.88
N SER A 137 6.90 0.99 18.97
CA SER A 137 6.56 -0.37 19.38
C SER A 137 5.11 -0.46 19.83
N THR A 138 4.61 0.52 20.57
CA THR A 138 3.20 0.48 21.04
C THR A 138 2.21 0.78 19.92
N VAL A 139 2.56 1.62 18.94
CA VAL A 139 1.77 1.79 17.70
C VAL A 139 1.76 0.49 16.88
N THR A 140 2.91 -0.14 16.64
CA THR A 140 3.00 -1.41 15.90
C THR A 140 2.17 -2.51 16.57
N ILE A 141 2.22 -2.61 17.90
CA ILE A 141 1.39 -3.54 18.67
C ILE A 141 -0.11 -3.18 18.56
N GLN A 142 -0.47 -1.89 18.64
CA GLN A 142 -1.84 -1.42 18.46
C GLN A 142 -2.41 -1.76 17.07
N GLU A 143 -1.62 -1.61 16.01
CA GLU A 143 -2.04 -1.95 14.63
C GLU A 143 -2.29 -3.45 14.45
N GLY A 144 -1.38 -4.30 14.95
CA GLY A 144 -1.49 -5.75 14.85
C GLY A 144 -2.53 -6.39 15.79
N MET A 145 -2.90 -5.73 16.88
CA MET A 145 -4.04 -6.12 17.74
C MET A 145 -5.40 -5.63 17.20
N GLY A 146 -5.39 -4.61 16.35
CA GLY A 146 -6.60 -3.90 15.93
C GLY A 146 -7.13 -4.34 14.58
N ARG A 147 -7.38 -3.36 13.71
CA ARG A 147 -8.09 -3.54 12.43
C ARG A 147 -7.54 -4.70 11.59
N LYS A 148 -6.21 -4.93 11.60
CA LYS A 148 -5.57 -6.00 10.82
C LYS A 148 -6.05 -7.41 11.18
N VAL A 149 -6.43 -7.66 12.44
CA VAL A 149 -7.03 -8.95 12.83
C VAL A 149 -8.41 -9.11 12.17
N GLY A 150 -9.24 -8.07 12.23
CA GLY A 150 -10.54 -8.03 11.55
C GLY A 150 -10.44 -8.16 10.03
N ASP A 151 -9.54 -7.42 9.39
CA ASP A 151 -9.28 -7.51 7.94
C ASP A 151 -8.79 -8.93 7.56
N GLY A 152 -7.92 -9.55 8.37
CA GLY A 152 -7.48 -10.95 8.16
C GLY A 152 -8.62 -11.96 8.27
N LEU A 153 -9.47 -11.85 9.29
CA LEU A 153 -10.65 -12.70 9.48
C LEU A 153 -11.68 -12.54 8.35
N HIS A 154 -11.88 -11.31 7.88
CA HIS A 154 -12.72 -11.00 6.72
C HIS A 154 -12.24 -11.72 5.46
N PHE A 155 -10.95 -11.59 5.12
CA PHE A 155 -10.37 -12.23 3.94
C PHE A 155 -10.35 -13.76 4.02
N LEU A 156 -10.08 -14.33 5.21
CA LEU A 156 -10.20 -15.78 5.43
C LEU A 156 -11.64 -16.26 5.24
N SER A 157 -12.62 -15.55 5.80
CA SER A 157 -14.05 -15.86 5.64
C SER A 157 -14.49 -15.84 4.18
N MET A 158 -14.10 -14.79 3.44
CA MET A 158 -14.33 -14.68 1.99
C MET A 158 -13.68 -15.85 1.22
N GLY A 159 -12.45 -16.22 1.56
CA GLY A 159 -11.73 -17.36 0.99
C GLY A 159 -12.46 -18.69 1.17
N PHE A 160 -12.77 -19.05 2.41
CA PHE A 160 -13.45 -20.31 2.72
C PHE A 160 -14.87 -20.35 2.17
N ALA A 161 -15.62 -19.25 2.22
CA ALA A 161 -16.98 -19.19 1.68
C ALA A 161 -17.01 -19.30 0.15
N GLY A 162 -16.05 -18.67 -0.55
CA GLY A 162 -15.89 -18.81 -2.00
C GLY A 162 -15.63 -20.25 -2.43
N ILE A 163 -14.69 -20.94 -1.75
CA ILE A 163 -14.39 -22.37 -2.01
C ILE A 163 -15.60 -23.25 -1.67
N THR A 164 -16.28 -23.00 -0.55
CA THR A 164 -17.48 -23.76 -0.12
C THR A 164 -18.62 -23.62 -1.13
N ILE A 165 -18.90 -22.40 -1.61
CA ILE A 165 -19.92 -22.14 -2.64
C ILE A 165 -19.57 -22.85 -3.95
N GLY A 166 -18.29 -22.89 -4.34
CA GLY A 166 -17.82 -23.69 -5.47
C GLY A 166 -18.22 -25.16 -5.35
N PHE A 167 -17.79 -25.83 -4.27
CA PHE A 167 -18.09 -27.24 -4.04
C PHE A 167 -19.59 -27.54 -3.95
N VAL A 168 -20.38 -26.67 -3.33
CA VAL A 168 -21.85 -26.83 -3.21
C VAL A 168 -22.56 -26.64 -4.56
N LYS A 169 -22.05 -25.77 -5.45
CA LYS A 169 -22.68 -25.48 -6.75
C LYS A 169 -22.22 -26.42 -7.87
N GLY A 170 -20.99 -26.94 -7.82
CA GLY A 170 -20.45 -27.87 -8.82
C GLY A 170 -19.00 -28.26 -8.53
N TRP A 171 -18.83 -29.47 -7.99
CA TRP A 171 -17.54 -29.94 -7.49
C TRP A 171 -16.49 -30.22 -8.59
N GLU A 172 -16.90 -30.65 -9.79
CA GLU A 172 -15.97 -31.00 -10.87
C GLU A 172 -15.24 -29.78 -11.42
N LEU A 173 -15.99 -28.73 -11.81
CA LEU A 173 -15.41 -27.43 -12.21
C LEU A 173 -14.60 -26.81 -11.06
N THR A 174 -15.02 -27.03 -9.81
CA THR A 174 -14.30 -26.56 -8.62
C THR A 174 -12.92 -27.21 -8.49
N LEU A 175 -12.81 -28.53 -8.70
CA LEU A 175 -11.53 -29.23 -8.67
C LEU A 175 -10.60 -28.79 -9.80
N VAL A 176 -11.13 -28.56 -11.02
CA VAL A 176 -10.33 -28.03 -12.14
C VAL A 176 -9.73 -26.67 -11.79
N LEU A 177 -10.52 -25.75 -11.25
CA LEU A 177 -10.05 -24.42 -10.85
C LEU A 177 -9.08 -24.47 -9.66
N LEU A 178 -9.35 -25.31 -8.66
CA LEU A 178 -8.45 -25.49 -7.52
C LEU A 178 -7.12 -26.14 -7.90
N ALA A 179 -7.04 -26.93 -8.97
CA ALA A 179 -5.77 -27.48 -9.47
C ALA A 179 -4.80 -26.39 -9.97
N PHE A 180 -5.31 -25.24 -10.42
CA PHE A 180 -4.47 -24.09 -10.81
C PHE A 180 -4.06 -23.22 -9.62
N THR A 181 -4.78 -23.24 -8.50
CA THR A 181 -4.46 -22.41 -7.32
C THR A 181 -3.04 -22.67 -6.77
N PRO A 182 -2.54 -23.91 -6.61
CA PRO A 182 -1.13 -24.18 -6.28
C PRO A 182 -0.13 -23.63 -7.30
N LEU A 183 -0.47 -23.59 -8.59
CA LEU A 183 0.40 -23.04 -9.64
C LEU A 183 0.50 -21.51 -9.54
N ILE A 184 -0.62 -20.83 -9.28
CA ILE A 184 -0.66 -19.39 -8.96
C ILE A 184 0.16 -19.12 -7.68
N ALA A 185 0.00 -19.92 -6.63
CA ALA A 185 0.78 -19.77 -5.40
C ALA A 185 2.30 -20.01 -5.62
N ALA A 186 2.68 -21.02 -6.40
CA ALA A 186 4.07 -21.33 -6.71
C ALA A 186 4.73 -20.21 -7.54
N THR A 187 4.04 -19.70 -8.56
CA THR A 187 4.54 -18.57 -9.38
C THR A 187 4.65 -17.28 -8.56
N ALA A 188 3.67 -16.98 -7.70
CA ALA A 188 3.75 -15.85 -6.76
C ALA A 188 4.93 -15.99 -5.77
N PHE A 189 5.19 -17.20 -5.24
CA PHE A 189 6.30 -17.46 -4.33
C PHE A 189 7.68 -17.30 -5.01
N VAL A 190 7.83 -17.81 -6.23
CA VAL A 190 9.06 -17.61 -7.03
C VAL A 190 9.29 -16.13 -7.31
N SER A 191 8.24 -15.42 -7.70
CA SER A 191 8.27 -13.97 -7.95
C SER A 191 8.66 -13.18 -6.70
N MET A 192 8.10 -13.53 -5.54
CA MET A 192 8.44 -12.92 -4.25
C MET A 192 9.91 -13.15 -3.91
N LYS A 193 10.45 -14.38 -4.06
CA LYS A 193 11.88 -14.65 -3.81
C LYS A 193 12.79 -13.88 -4.77
N PHE A 194 12.44 -13.81 -6.05
CA PHE A 194 13.26 -13.10 -7.04
C PHE A 194 13.28 -11.60 -6.79
N MET A 195 12.12 -11.01 -6.46
CA MET A 195 12.00 -9.60 -6.07
C MET A 195 12.74 -9.27 -4.76
N ALA A 196 12.69 -10.17 -3.76
CA ALA A 196 13.41 -10.01 -2.50
C ALA A 196 14.93 -10.01 -2.72
N ALA A 197 15.46 -10.98 -3.48
CA ALA A 197 16.88 -11.05 -3.82
C ALA A 197 17.35 -9.80 -4.58
N ALA A 198 16.61 -9.37 -5.60
CA ALA A 198 16.96 -8.17 -6.37
C ALA A 198 16.88 -6.88 -5.53
N THR A 199 15.95 -6.82 -4.56
CA THR A 199 15.86 -5.69 -3.62
C THR A 199 17.05 -5.67 -2.65
N GLN A 200 17.45 -6.82 -2.13
CA GLN A 200 18.60 -6.97 -1.24
C GLN A 200 19.91 -6.51 -1.92
N THR A 201 20.18 -6.93 -3.16
CA THR A 201 21.34 -6.43 -3.93
C THR A 201 21.30 -4.91 -4.15
N GLY A 202 20.11 -4.31 -4.27
CA GLY A 202 19.94 -2.85 -4.34
C GLY A 202 20.30 -2.13 -3.04
N ILE A 203 20.00 -2.73 -1.88
CA ILE A 203 20.35 -2.21 -0.56
C ILE A 203 21.88 -2.29 -0.34
N GLU A 204 22.49 -3.45 -0.64
CA GLU A 204 23.93 -3.69 -0.47
C GLU A 204 24.78 -2.76 -1.36
N SER A 205 24.41 -2.63 -2.64
CA SER A 205 25.12 -1.73 -3.57
C SER A 205 24.98 -0.26 -3.19
N TYR A 206 23.82 0.16 -2.66
CA TYR A 206 23.66 1.51 -2.13
C TYR A 206 24.44 1.73 -0.83
N GLY A 207 24.55 0.71 0.05
CA GLY A 207 25.35 0.79 1.27
C GLY A 207 26.81 1.14 1.00
N ALA A 208 27.40 0.56 -0.06
CA ALA A 208 28.76 0.90 -0.50
C ALA A 208 28.89 2.36 -0.98
N ALA A 209 27.90 2.88 -1.72
CA ALA A 209 27.87 4.28 -2.13
C ALA A 209 27.70 5.22 -0.92
N GLY A 210 26.81 4.88 0.02
CA GLY A 210 26.59 5.62 1.27
C GLY A 210 27.83 5.68 2.16
N ALA A 211 28.62 4.60 2.21
CA ALA A 211 29.90 4.57 2.93
C ALA A 211 30.91 5.58 2.35
N ILE A 212 31.04 5.66 1.02
CA ILE A 212 31.90 6.66 0.34
C ILE A 212 31.42 8.09 0.63
N ALA A 213 30.11 8.31 0.60
CA ALA A 213 29.55 9.62 0.93
C ALA A 213 29.82 10.00 2.40
N GLN A 214 29.72 9.04 3.34
CA GLN A 214 30.01 9.27 4.74
C GLN A 214 31.51 9.49 5.02
N GLU A 215 32.39 8.78 4.32
CA GLU A 215 33.85 8.99 4.37
C GLU A 215 34.21 10.43 3.97
N ALA A 216 33.68 10.90 2.83
CA ALA A 216 33.94 12.24 2.30
C ALA A 216 33.34 13.36 3.17
N LEU A 217 32.06 13.25 3.52
CA LEU A 217 31.34 14.27 4.29
C LEU A 217 31.76 14.29 5.76
N GLY A 218 32.20 13.16 6.33
CA GLY A 218 32.77 13.09 7.67
C GLY A 218 34.14 13.75 7.77
N ASN A 219 34.96 13.65 6.73
CA ASN A 219 36.32 14.20 6.67
C ASN A 219 36.42 15.45 5.79
N VAL A 220 35.33 16.20 5.63
CA VAL A 220 35.21 17.25 4.60
C VAL A 220 36.29 18.33 4.70
N ARG A 221 36.74 18.67 5.92
CA ARG A 221 37.87 19.60 6.15
C ARG A 221 39.15 19.11 5.45
N THR A 222 39.47 17.83 5.57
CA THR A 222 40.60 17.16 4.91
C THR A 222 40.42 17.11 3.40
N VAL A 223 39.19 16.81 2.92
CA VAL A 223 38.85 16.82 1.48
C VAL A 223 39.10 18.19 0.85
N HIS A 224 38.70 19.27 1.52
CA HIS A 224 38.99 20.63 1.05
C HIS A 224 40.49 20.98 1.11
N MET A 225 41.20 20.65 2.20
CA MET A 225 42.63 20.96 2.33
C MET A 225 43.49 20.35 1.21
N PHE A 226 43.17 19.13 0.76
CA PHE A 226 43.86 18.47 -0.34
C PHE A 226 43.22 18.68 -1.73
N ASN A 227 42.19 19.54 -1.83
CA ASN A 227 41.40 19.76 -3.05
C ASN A 227 40.88 18.46 -3.69
N ALA A 228 40.49 17.48 -2.87
CA ALA A 228 40.13 16.13 -3.29
C ALA A 228 38.64 15.97 -3.69
N ILE A 229 37.92 17.08 -3.87
CA ILE A 229 36.47 17.10 -4.15
C ILE A 229 36.13 16.24 -5.37
N GLN A 230 36.79 16.50 -6.51
CA GLN A 230 36.52 15.79 -7.76
C GLN A 230 36.79 14.28 -7.64
N HIS A 231 37.87 13.89 -6.93
CA HIS A 231 38.20 12.49 -6.69
C HIS A 231 37.06 11.75 -5.96
N PHE A 232 36.48 12.37 -4.92
CA PHE A 232 35.34 11.76 -4.21
C PHE A 232 34.06 11.75 -5.03
N VAL A 233 33.79 12.78 -5.85
CA VAL A 233 32.66 12.82 -6.78
C VAL A 233 32.74 11.67 -7.79
N ASP A 234 33.91 11.46 -8.41
CA ASP A 234 34.12 10.38 -9.38
C ASP A 234 34.05 8.99 -8.70
N LYS A 235 34.64 8.82 -7.52
CA LYS A 235 34.54 7.61 -6.68
C LYS A 235 33.07 7.28 -6.34
N TYR A 236 32.26 8.29 -6.04
CA TYR A 236 30.83 8.14 -5.77
C TYR A 236 30.01 7.83 -7.03
N ALA A 237 30.32 8.47 -8.17
CA ALA A 237 29.66 8.19 -9.45
C ALA A 237 29.82 6.73 -9.89
N VAL A 238 31.02 6.14 -9.76
CA VAL A 238 31.27 4.72 -10.05
C VAL A 238 30.50 3.78 -9.10
N ALA A 239 30.29 4.17 -7.84
CA ALA A 239 29.47 3.41 -6.90
C ALA A 239 27.97 3.51 -7.22
N LEU A 240 27.50 4.67 -7.70
CA LEU A 240 26.14 4.88 -8.17
C LEU A 240 25.81 4.09 -9.43
N GLU A 241 26.75 3.84 -10.33
CA GLU A 241 26.52 3.01 -11.53
C GLU A 241 26.14 1.56 -11.15
N LYS A 242 26.82 0.99 -10.15
CA LYS A 242 26.48 -0.33 -9.59
C LYS A 242 25.08 -0.34 -8.97
N THR A 243 24.75 0.71 -8.21
CA THR A 243 23.41 0.91 -7.62
C THR A 243 22.33 1.01 -8.71
N THR A 244 22.60 1.77 -9.77
CA THR A 244 21.69 1.99 -10.91
C THR A 244 21.40 0.66 -11.62
N THR A 245 22.45 -0.13 -11.89
CA THR A 245 22.33 -1.45 -12.53
C THR A 245 21.54 -2.44 -11.67
N ALA A 246 21.78 -2.46 -10.34
CA ALA A 246 20.98 -3.28 -9.41
C ALA A 246 19.50 -2.85 -9.40
N GLY A 247 19.24 -1.54 -9.41
CA GLY A 247 17.89 -0.97 -9.49
C GLY A 247 17.15 -1.31 -10.79
N ILE A 248 17.84 -1.33 -11.94
CA ILE A 248 17.26 -1.75 -13.23
C ILE A 248 16.93 -3.25 -13.22
N ARG A 249 17.82 -4.09 -12.67
CA ARG A 249 17.56 -5.53 -12.47
C ARG A 249 16.37 -5.77 -11.54
N LYS A 250 16.20 -4.98 -10.49
CA LYS A 250 14.99 -5.00 -9.63
C LYS A 250 13.73 -4.67 -10.43
N GLY A 251 13.74 -3.64 -11.28
CA GLY A 251 12.61 -3.30 -12.14
C GLY A 251 12.19 -4.43 -13.08
N PHE A 252 13.18 -5.07 -13.73
CA PHE A 252 12.95 -6.27 -14.53
C PHE A 252 12.39 -7.44 -13.71
N ALA A 253 12.94 -7.69 -12.51
CA ALA A 253 12.50 -8.77 -11.62
C ALA A 253 11.03 -8.61 -11.17
N VAL A 254 10.61 -7.37 -10.85
CA VAL A 254 9.22 -7.04 -10.52
C VAL A 254 8.31 -7.30 -11.73
N GLY A 255 8.64 -6.73 -12.90
CA GLY A 255 7.84 -6.88 -14.11
C GLY A 255 7.70 -8.34 -14.56
N TRP A 256 8.79 -9.10 -14.54
CA TRP A 256 8.78 -10.53 -14.91
C TRP A 256 7.97 -11.37 -13.92
N GLY A 257 8.18 -11.17 -12.62
CA GLY A 257 7.44 -11.91 -11.59
C GLY A 257 5.93 -11.67 -11.65
N MET A 258 5.52 -10.41 -11.78
CA MET A 258 4.11 -10.07 -11.97
C MET A 258 3.57 -10.62 -13.30
N GLY A 259 4.33 -10.52 -14.39
CA GLY A 259 3.92 -11.02 -15.71
C GLY A 259 3.65 -12.54 -15.72
N VAL A 260 4.53 -13.35 -15.11
CA VAL A 260 4.35 -14.80 -15.01
C VAL A 260 3.14 -15.16 -14.12
N MET A 261 2.95 -14.44 -13.01
CA MET A 261 1.81 -14.62 -12.12
C MET A 261 0.48 -14.34 -12.84
N PHE A 262 0.36 -13.19 -13.52
CA PHE A 262 -0.86 -12.84 -14.25
C PHE A 262 -1.10 -13.74 -15.48
N PHE A 263 -0.05 -14.14 -16.22
CA PHE A 263 -0.19 -15.13 -17.28
C PHE A 263 -0.79 -16.46 -16.77
N THR A 264 -0.35 -16.92 -15.61
CA THR A 264 -0.89 -18.12 -14.94
C THR A 264 -2.36 -17.95 -14.57
N ILE A 265 -2.76 -16.76 -14.09
CA ILE A 265 -4.16 -16.42 -13.84
C ILE A 265 -4.96 -16.50 -15.15
N TYR A 266 -4.52 -15.86 -16.24
CA TYR A 266 -5.24 -15.92 -17.52
C TYR A 266 -5.34 -17.35 -18.11
N CYS A 267 -4.36 -18.22 -17.87
CA CYS A 267 -4.48 -19.65 -18.19
C CYS A 267 -5.58 -20.34 -17.38
N THR A 268 -5.75 -19.97 -16.11
CA THR A 268 -6.85 -20.45 -15.25
C THR A 268 -8.22 -19.97 -15.76
N TYR A 269 -8.30 -18.73 -16.25
CA TYR A 269 -9.49 -18.20 -16.94
C TYR A 269 -9.84 -19.02 -18.18
N ALA A 270 -8.86 -19.24 -19.08
CA ALA A 270 -9.05 -20.02 -20.29
C ALA A 270 -9.50 -21.46 -20.00
N ALA A 271 -8.86 -22.15 -19.06
CA ALA A 271 -9.19 -23.52 -18.71
C ALA A 271 -10.57 -23.64 -18.03
N GLY A 272 -10.85 -22.79 -17.03
CA GLY A 272 -12.10 -22.83 -16.27
C GLY A 272 -13.33 -22.52 -17.13
N LEU A 273 -13.23 -21.52 -17.99
CA LEU A 273 -14.35 -21.10 -18.85
C LEU A 273 -14.55 -22.05 -20.04
N TYR A 274 -13.48 -22.62 -20.60
CA TYR A 274 -13.60 -23.69 -21.61
C TYR A 274 -14.25 -24.95 -21.01
N PHE A 275 -13.81 -25.40 -19.83
CA PHE A 275 -14.40 -26.55 -19.15
C PHE A 275 -15.87 -26.28 -18.78
N GLY A 276 -16.19 -25.06 -18.31
CA GLY A 276 -17.56 -24.61 -18.09
C GLY A 276 -18.45 -24.73 -19.33
N ALA A 277 -17.97 -24.27 -20.49
CA ALA A 277 -18.68 -24.44 -21.76
C ALA A 277 -18.87 -25.91 -22.15
N VAL A 278 -17.86 -26.76 -21.93
CA VAL A 278 -17.97 -28.20 -22.20
C VAL A 278 -19.04 -28.84 -21.33
N GLN A 279 -19.12 -28.52 -20.03
CA GLN A 279 -20.15 -29.05 -19.14
C GLN A 279 -21.56 -28.57 -19.55
N ILE A 280 -21.75 -27.28 -19.85
CA ILE A 280 -23.04 -26.77 -20.36
C ILE A 280 -23.41 -27.47 -21.68
N SER A 281 -22.43 -27.74 -22.56
CA SER A 281 -22.68 -28.48 -23.82
C SER A 281 -23.07 -29.94 -23.62
N ASN A 282 -22.66 -30.55 -22.49
CA ASN A 282 -22.98 -31.92 -22.13
C ASN A 282 -24.35 -32.01 -21.44
N ASP A 283 -24.72 -31.01 -20.64
CA ASP A 283 -25.89 -31.09 -19.77
C ASP A 283 -27.15 -30.43 -20.37
N GLN A 284 -27.00 -29.35 -21.14
CA GLN A 284 -28.13 -28.59 -21.68
C GLN A 284 -28.44 -28.93 -23.14
N LEU A 285 -27.43 -29.32 -23.93
CA LEU A 285 -27.54 -29.48 -25.38
C LEU A 285 -27.50 -30.95 -25.87
N SER A 286 -27.44 -31.93 -24.97
CA SER A 286 -27.28 -33.36 -25.29
C SER A 286 -28.60 -34.13 -25.55
N GLY A 287 -29.57 -33.49 -26.21
CA GLY A 287 -30.82 -34.14 -26.66
C GLY A 287 -31.86 -34.42 -25.57
N THR A 288 -31.45 -34.66 -24.32
CA THR A 288 -32.32 -34.65 -23.12
C THR A 288 -31.76 -33.66 -22.11
N PRO A 289 -32.33 -32.44 -21.99
CA PRO A 289 -31.84 -31.42 -21.06
C PRO A 289 -31.87 -31.90 -19.62
N CYS A 290 -30.73 -31.81 -18.95
CA CYS A 290 -30.55 -32.20 -17.56
C CYS A 290 -31.13 -31.10 -16.64
N THR A 291 -32.24 -31.41 -15.94
CA THR A 291 -32.93 -30.48 -15.02
C THR A 291 -32.66 -30.73 -13.53
N ASP A 292 -31.85 -31.74 -13.20
CA ASP A 292 -31.51 -32.09 -11.82
C ASP A 292 -30.56 -31.08 -11.15
N HIS A 293 -30.48 -31.14 -9.81
CA HIS A 293 -29.61 -30.25 -9.04
C HIS A 293 -28.13 -30.30 -9.44
N GLY A 294 -27.65 -31.44 -9.96
CA GLY A 294 -26.26 -31.68 -10.36
C GLY A 294 -25.83 -31.11 -11.72
N CYS A 295 -26.78 -30.72 -12.58
CA CYS A 295 -26.48 -30.26 -13.95
C CYS A 295 -25.89 -28.85 -13.97
N TYR A 296 -24.98 -28.54 -14.89
CA TYR A 296 -24.40 -27.21 -15.06
C TYR A 296 -25.31 -26.28 -15.88
N ASP A 297 -25.40 -25.02 -15.44
CA ASP A 297 -26.02 -23.91 -16.15
C ASP A 297 -25.08 -22.69 -16.16
N GLY A 298 -25.33 -21.71 -17.04
CA GLY A 298 -24.46 -20.54 -17.19
C GLY A 298 -24.23 -19.79 -15.88
N GLY A 299 -25.28 -19.53 -15.11
CA GLY A 299 -25.18 -18.87 -13.81
C GLY A 299 -24.39 -19.67 -12.76
N LYS A 300 -24.54 -21.01 -12.72
CA LYS A 300 -23.76 -21.91 -11.86
C LYS A 300 -22.28 -21.89 -12.22
N VAL A 301 -21.93 -22.04 -13.51
CA VAL A 301 -20.54 -22.01 -13.99
C VAL A 301 -19.87 -20.69 -13.60
N ILE A 302 -20.55 -19.57 -13.83
CA ILE A 302 -20.05 -18.22 -13.49
C ILE A 302 -19.93 -18.05 -11.97
N THR A 303 -20.90 -18.55 -11.19
CA THR A 303 -20.86 -18.53 -9.72
C THR A 303 -19.64 -19.27 -9.19
N ILE A 304 -19.43 -20.51 -9.63
CA ILE A 304 -18.30 -21.36 -9.22
C ILE A 304 -16.97 -20.68 -9.60
N PHE A 305 -16.88 -20.20 -10.84
CA PHE A 305 -15.69 -19.59 -11.40
C PHE A 305 -15.24 -18.36 -10.60
N PHE A 306 -16.13 -17.38 -10.41
CA PHE A 306 -15.79 -16.19 -9.64
C PHE A 306 -15.60 -16.49 -8.15
N ALA A 307 -16.38 -17.39 -7.55
CA ALA A 307 -16.28 -17.70 -6.12
C ALA A 307 -14.90 -18.29 -5.75
N ILE A 308 -14.33 -19.14 -6.62
CA ILE A 308 -13.01 -19.75 -6.38
C ILE A 308 -11.89 -18.74 -6.64
N ILE A 309 -11.95 -17.96 -7.72
CA ILE A 309 -10.91 -16.98 -8.03
C ILE A 309 -10.90 -15.86 -6.99
N MET A 310 -12.05 -15.30 -6.64
CA MET A 310 -12.17 -14.29 -5.58
C MET A 310 -11.78 -14.87 -4.21
N GLY A 311 -12.11 -16.13 -3.94
CA GLY A 311 -11.67 -16.84 -2.73
C GLY A 311 -10.14 -16.99 -2.66
N ALA A 312 -9.50 -17.41 -3.75
CA ALA A 312 -8.04 -17.51 -3.84
C ALA A 312 -7.34 -16.14 -3.71
N MET A 313 -7.89 -15.11 -4.34
CA MET A 313 -7.39 -13.73 -4.21
C MET A 313 -7.54 -13.21 -2.77
N ALA A 314 -8.66 -13.50 -2.09
CA ALA A 314 -8.88 -13.14 -0.69
C ALA A 314 -7.85 -13.79 0.24
N LEU A 315 -7.56 -15.09 0.06
CA LEU A 315 -6.48 -15.77 0.80
C LEU A 315 -5.11 -15.09 0.60
N GLY A 316 -4.82 -14.58 -0.61
CA GLY A 316 -3.64 -13.74 -0.86
C GLY A 316 -3.65 -12.42 -0.08
N GLN A 317 -4.79 -11.74 0.00
CA GLN A 317 -4.95 -10.48 0.75
C GLN A 317 -4.94 -10.65 2.28
N ALA A 318 -5.09 -11.88 2.80
CA ALA A 318 -4.85 -12.16 4.22
C ALA A 318 -3.36 -12.05 4.62
N GLY A 319 -2.42 -12.17 3.66
CA GLY A 319 -0.98 -12.16 3.90
C GLY A 319 -0.47 -10.91 4.66
N PRO A 320 -0.75 -9.68 4.19
CA PRO A 320 -0.38 -8.45 4.89
C PRO A 320 -0.94 -8.34 6.32
N SER A 321 -2.11 -8.91 6.59
CA SER A 321 -2.68 -8.95 7.95
C SER A 321 -1.91 -9.92 8.85
N VAL A 322 -1.53 -11.10 8.33
CA VAL A 322 -0.66 -12.05 9.04
C VAL A 322 0.72 -11.43 9.33
N GLN A 323 1.28 -10.69 8.38
CA GLN A 323 2.55 -9.97 8.55
C GLN A 323 2.46 -8.89 9.64
N ALA A 324 1.37 -8.11 9.69
CA ALA A 324 1.16 -7.11 10.74
C ALA A 324 1.02 -7.74 12.14
N ILE A 325 0.28 -8.86 12.25
CA ILE A 325 0.18 -9.63 13.50
C ILE A 325 1.54 -10.21 13.91
N TYR A 326 2.33 -10.70 12.95
CA TYR A 326 3.68 -11.19 13.21
C TYR A 326 4.59 -10.09 13.76
N ALA A 327 4.61 -8.91 13.11
CA ALA A 327 5.39 -7.75 13.55
C ALA A 327 4.98 -7.26 14.96
N ALA A 328 3.67 -7.20 15.23
CA ALA A 328 3.18 -6.87 16.57
C ALA A 328 3.63 -7.90 17.62
N ARG A 329 3.68 -9.20 17.29
CA ARG A 329 4.15 -10.25 18.21
C ARG A 329 5.67 -10.24 18.42
N THR A 330 6.46 -9.78 17.45
CA THR A 330 7.90 -9.56 17.65
C THR A 330 8.14 -8.32 18.51
N CYS A 331 7.51 -7.18 18.22
CA CYS A 331 7.66 -5.97 19.05
C CYS A 331 7.13 -6.17 20.49
N ALA A 332 6.05 -6.93 20.66
CA ALA A 332 5.53 -7.27 21.98
C ALA A 332 6.50 -8.12 22.82
N TYR A 333 7.43 -8.87 22.21
CA TYR A 333 8.43 -9.62 22.96
C TYR A 333 9.36 -8.70 23.74
N ASP A 334 9.93 -7.69 23.08
CA ASP A 334 10.82 -6.71 23.73
C ASP A 334 10.09 -5.86 24.76
N VAL A 335 8.88 -5.39 24.44
CA VAL A 335 8.05 -4.62 25.37
C VAL A 335 7.70 -5.46 26.61
N PHE A 336 7.31 -6.73 26.43
CA PHE A 336 6.98 -7.60 27.57
C PHE A 336 8.22 -8.01 28.35
N ARG A 337 9.37 -8.19 27.71
CA ARG A 337 10.66 -8.41 28.37
C ARG A 337 10.99 -7.25 29.31
N VAL A 338 10.97 -6.01 28.82
CA VAL A 338 11.24 -4.81 29.66
C VAL A 338 10.24 -4.69 30.82
N ILE A 339 8.96 -5.01 30.60
CA ILE A 339 7.92 -5.02 31.66
C ILE A 339 8.15 -6.13 32.69
N ASN A 340 8.71 -7.29 32.30
CA ASN A 340 8.82 -8.46 33.16
C ASN A 340 10.21 -8.64 33.81
N GLU A 341 11.27 -7.99 33.31
CA GLU A 341 12.65 -8.13 33.83
C GLU A 341 12.93 -7.27 35.07
N GLY A 342 13.59 -7.91 36.06
CA GLY A 342 14.25 -7.24 37.19
C GLY A 342 15.60 -6.61 36.82
N SER A 343 16.34 -6.13 37.82
CA SER A 343 17.47 -5.20 37.67
C SER A 343 18.80 -5.81 38.15
N GLU A 344 19.70 -6.15 37.23
CA GLU A 344 21.11 -6.54 37.50
C GLU A 344 22.05 -5.92 36.41
N ILE A 345 23.37 -5.93 36.61
CA ILE A 345 24.38 -4.97 36.05
C ILE A 345 25.51 -5.71 35.25
N ASP A 346 26.41 -5.13 34.43
CA ASP A 346 26.94 -3.74 34.29
C ASP A 346 27.29 -3.34 32.79
N PRO A 347 28.36 -2.60 32.35
CA PRO A 347 28.18 -1.53 31.32
C PRO A 347 29.02 -1.61 30.00
N LEU A 348 28.73 -0.72 29.01
CA LEU A 348 29.66 0.22 28.30
C LEU A 348 29.31 0.62 26.82
N ASP A 349 29.47 1.92 26.53
CA ASP A 349 29.80 2.64 25.27
C ASP A 349 28.69 3.30 24.37
N GLU A 350 28.98 4.50 23.81
CA GLU A 350 27.97 5.59 23.56
C GLU A 350 27.70 6.10 22.10
N SER A 351 26.40 6.40 21.81
CA SER A 351 25.69 7.47 21.01
C SER A 351 26.31 8.18 19.74
N GLY A 352 25.58 8.85 18.80
CA GLY A 352 24.15 9.21 18.54
C GLY A 352 23.97 10.20 17.33
N ARG A 353 22.75 10.60 16.86
CA ARG A 353 22.49 11.60 15.74
C ARG A 353 21.10 12.33 15.67
N LYS A 354 21.11 13.68 15.40
CA LYS A 354 20.34 14.60 14.47
C LYS A 354 18.79 14.66 14.20
N LEU A 355 18.28 15.88 13.88
CA LEU A 355 17.03 16.29 13.13
C LEU A 355 17.20 17.70 12.43
N ASP A 356 16.20 18.46 11.89
CA ASP A 356 15.44 18.23 10.61
C ASP A 356 14.60 19.44 9.98
N PHE A 357 14.33 19.36 8.65
CA PHE A 357 13.27 19.90 7.71
C PHE A 357 13.05 21.36 7.13
N VAL A 358 12.45 21.44 5.89
CA VAL A 358 11.78 22.57 5.10
C VAL A 358 12.60 23.25 3.94
N SER A 359 12.11 23.74 2.75
CA SER A 359 10.94 23.57 1.81
C SER A 359 11.09 24.43 0.47
N GLY A 360 10.20 24.30 -0.55
CA GLY A 360 10.04 25.10 -1.83
C GLY A 360 10.34 24.45 -3.23
N ALA A 361 9.39 24.33 -4.22
CA ALA A 361 9.44 23.36 -5.38
C ALA A 361 9.55 23.87 -6.85
N ILE A 362 10.10 23.04 -7.79
CA ILE A 362 10.33 23.31 -9.25
C ILE A 362 10.08 22.05 -10.17
N SER A 363 10.05 22.27 -11.51
CA SER A 363 9.70 21.41 -12.68
C SER A 363 10.77 20.41 -13.20
N LEU A 364 10.43 19.61 -14.24
CA LEU A 364 11.17 18.46 -14.82
C LEU A 364 11.41 18.58 -16.36
N GLN A 365 12.58 18.13 -16.86
CA GLN A 365 12.88 17.61 -18.22
C GLN A 365 14.35 17.10 -18.31
N PRO A 366 14.77 16.27 -19.30
CA PRO A 366 14.09 15.09 -19.85
C PRO A 366 14.96 13.80 -19.94
N GLU A 367 14.34 12.63 -19.76
CA GLU A 367 14.78 11.33 -20.33
C GLU A 367 13.62 10.70 -21.12
N TRP A 368 13.00 11.51 -21.99
CA TRP A 368 11.68 11.23 -22.55
C TRP A 368 11.54 9.89 -23.29
N LYS A 369 12.62 9.35 -23.88
CA LYS A 369 12.58 8.11 -24.67
C LYS A 369 12.26 6.87 -23.82
N PHE A 370 12.84 6.74 -22.63
CA PHE A 370 12.57 5.61 -21.73
C PHE A 370 11.22 5.75 -21.03
N PHE A 371 10.82 6.99 -20.72
CA PHE A 371 9.44 7.27 -20.30
C PHE A 371 8.43 6.88 -21.39
N VAL A 372 8.66 7.21 -22.67
CA VAL A 372 7.79 6.78 -23.78
C VAL A 372 7.72 5.25 -23.88
N LEU A 373 8.85 4.53 -23.74
CA LEU A 373 8.86 3.06 -23.76
C LEU A 373 8.04 2.47 -22.59
N GLY A 374 8.24 2.97 -21.37
CA GLY A 374 7.48 2.56 -20.19
C GLY A 374 5.99 2.90 -20.31
N SER A 375 5.67 4.09 -20.83
CA SER A 375 4.30 4.55 -21.09
C SER A 375 3.58 3.73 -22.17
N LEU A 376 4.28 3.29 -23.22
CA LEU A 376 3.71 2.37 -24.22
C LEU A 376 3.34 1.03 -23.56
N GLY A 377 4.22 0.46 -22.73
CA GLY A 377 3.90 -0.72 -21.92
C GLY A 377 2.72 -0.49 -20.96
N ALA A 378 2.66 0.67 -20.31
CA ALA A 378 1.56 1.06 -19.43
C ALA A 378 0.22 1.18 -20.16
N VAL A 379 0.20 1.74 -21.37
CA VAL A 379 -1.02 1.87 -22.20
C VAL A 379 -1.54 0.50 -22.64
N VAL A 380 -0.66 -0.42 -23.05
CA VAL A 380 -1.08 -1.78 -23.42
C VAL A 380 -1.55 -2.56 -22.18
N ASN A 381 -0.87 -2.44 -21.03
CA ASN A 381 -1.34 -3.00 -19.75
C ASN A 381 -2.75 -2.47 -19.40
N ALA A 382 -2.96 -1.16 -19.49
CA ALA A 382 -4.26 -0.53 -19.21
C ALA A 382 -5.39 -1.03 -20.13
N ALA A 383 -5.09 -1.28 -21.41
CA ALA A 383 -6.05 -1.83 -22.36
C ALA A 383 -6.50 -3.26 -22.03
N VAL A 384 -5.69 -4.05 -21.30
CA VAL A 384 -6.01 -5.45 -20.99
C VAL A 384 -7.22 -5.57 -20.07
N PHE A 385 -7.41 -4.69 -19.09
CA PHE A 385 -8.55 -4.82 -18.16
C PHE A 385 -9.92 -4.67 -18.85
N PRO A 386 -10.16 -3.65 -19.71
CA PRO A 386 -11.39 -3.58 -20.50
C PRO A 386 -11.52 -4.72 -21.51
N LEU A 387 -10.44 -5.11 -22.20
CA LEU A 387 -10.46 -6.23 -23.16
C LEU A 387 -10.77 -7.58 -22.48
N TRP A 388 -10.25 -7.81 -21.26
CA TRP A 388 -10.60 -8.96 -20.43
C TRP A 388 -12.11 -8.97 -20.13
N GLY A 389 -12.69 -7.82 -19.78
CA GLY A 389 -14.14 -7.67 -19.58
C GLY A 389 -14.96 -8.00 -20.84
N VAL A 390 -14.49 -7.61 -22.03
CA VAL A 390 -15.11 -7.93 -23.33
C VAL A 390 -15.09 -9.44 -23.61
N ILE A 391 -13.91 -10.08 -23.53
CA ILE A 391 -13.77 -11.52 -23.77
C ILE A 391 -14.62 -12.32 -22.76
N LEU A 392 -14.62 -11.89 -21.50
CA LEU A 392 -15.41 -12.50 -20.44
C LEU A 392 -16.91 -12.42 -20.70
N THR A 393 -17.41 -11.24 -21.09
CA THR A 393 -18.84 -11.06 -21.43
C THR A 393 -19.25 -11.88 -22.65
N LYS A 394 -18.40 -11.99 -23.68
CA LYS A 394 -18.69 -12.81 -24.87
C LYS A 394 -18.80 -14.30 -24.56
N ILE A 395 -17.92 -14.84 -23.71
CA ILE A 395 -18.04 -16.22 -23.18
C ILE A 395 -19.30 -16.38 -22.34
N ILE A 396 -19.59 -15.39 -21.51
CA ILE A 396 -20.75 -15.39 -20.63
C ILE A 396 -22.05 -15.45 -21.44
N VAL A 397 -22.19 -14.65 -22.49
CA VAL A 397 -23.36 -14.66 -23.38
C VAL A 397 -23.46 -16.00 -24.13
N LEU A 398 -22.34 -16.56 -24.56
CA LEU A 398 -22.28 -17.89 -25.18
C LEU A 398 -22.84 -19.01 -24.26
N PHE A 399 -22.72 -18.90 -22.93
CA PHE A 399 -23.31 -19.87 -21.99
C PHE A 399 -24.85 -19.89 -21.96
N PHE A 400 -25.50 -18.87 -22.55
CA PHE A 400 -26.96 -18.76 -22.64
C PHE A 400 -27.48 -18.88 -24.09
N ASP A 401 -26.59 -19.18 -25.05
CA ASP A 401 -26.88 -19.35 -26.47
C ASP A 401 -27.26 -20.81 -26.79
N VAL A 402 -28.47 -21.19 -26.34
CA VAL A 402 -28.96 -22.59 -26.38
C VAL A 402 -29.43 -23.01 -27.78
N GLU A 403 -29.42 -22.12 -28.77
CA GLU A 403 -29.77 -22.45 -30.17
C GLU A 403 -28.63 -23.15 -30.91
N LYS A 404 -27.39 -23.07 -30.42
CA LYS A 404 -26.20 -23.67 -31.04
C LYS A 404 -26.05 -25.16 -30.78
N SER A 405 -25.45 -25.87 -31.73
CA SER A 405 -25.06 -27.27 -31.51
C SER A 405 -23.95 -27.40 -30.45
N PRO A 406 -23.84 -28.55 -29.74
CA PRO A 406 -22.73 -28.81 -28.81
C PRO A 406 -21.34 -28.62 -29.43
N SER A 407 -21.20 -28.92 -30.73
CA SER A 407 -19.97 -28.73 -31.50
C SER A 407 -19.61 -27.25 -31.71
N GLU A 408 -20.59 -26.41 -32.04
CA GLU A 408 -20.38 -24.98 -32.29
C GLU A 408 -20.07 -24.24 -30.99
N MET A 409 -20.83 -24.50 -29.92
CA MET A 409 -20.56 -23.85 -28.62
C MET A 409 -19.17 -24.19 -28.07
N ARG A 410 -18.68 -25.42 -28.27
CA ARG A 410 -17.30 -25.81 -27.94
C ARG A 410 -16.25 -25.13 -28.83
N ALA A 411 -16.55 -24.89 -30.10
CA ALA A 411 -15.65 -24.20 -31.03
C ALA A 411 -15.51 -22.71 -30.67
N ASP A 412 -16.62 -22.04 -30.40
CA ASP A 412 -16.67 -20.65 -29.93
C ASP A 412 -16.00 -20.49 -28.56
N ALA A 413 -16.29 -21.38 -27.61
CA ALA A 413 -15.67 -21.34 -26.29
C ALA A 413 -14.14 -21.53 -26.36
N ARG A 414 -13.66 -22.39 -27.26
CA ARG A 414 -12.23 -22.56 -27.53
C ARG A 414 -11.62 -21.28 -28.12
N TYR A 415 -12.31 -20.61 -29.06
CA TYR A 415 -11.84 -19.35 -29.65
C TYR A 415 -11.67 -18.26 -28.58
N TRP A 416 -12.68 -18.01 -27.76
CA TRP A 416 -12.60 -16.99 -26.72
C TRP A 416 -11.65 -17.36 -25.57
N SER A 417 -11.52 -18.65 -25.22
CA SER A 417 -10.56 -19.10 -24.21
C SER A 417 -9.11 -18.96 -24.69
N LEU A 418 -8.83 -19.20 -25.97
CA LEU A 418 -7.54 -18.84 -26.58
C LEU A 418 -7.30 -17.33 -26.51
N GLY A 419 -8.35 -16.52 -26.64
CA GLY A 419 -8.32 -15.08 -26.40
C GLY A 419 -7.72 -14.69 -25.04
N PHE A 420 -8.07 -15.38 -23.95
CA PHE A 420 -7.44 -15.12 -22.64
C PHE A 420 -5.97 -15.50 -22.58
N ILE A 421 -5.55 -16.60 -23.22
CA ILE A 421 -4.12 -16.98 -23.27
C ILE A 421 -3.32 -15.91 -24.02
N VAL A 422 -3.81 -15.47 -25.18
CA VAL A 422 -3.21 -14.39 -25.96
C VAL A 422 -3.14 -13.09 -25.15
N LEU A 423 -4.24 -12.71 -24.48
CA LEU A 423 -4.31 -11.54 -23.62
C LEU A 423 -3.29 -11.61 -22.47
N GLY A 424 -3.11 -12.79 -21.86
CA GLY A 424 -2.14 -13.02 -20.80
C GLY A 424 -0.69 -12.91 -21.25
N VAL A 425 -0.37 -13.35 -22.48
CA VAL A 425 0.96 -13.14 -23.08
C VAL A 425 1.22 -11.65 -23.31
N PHE A 426 0.26 -10.93 -23.90
CA PHE A 426 0.38 -9.48 -24.10
C PHE A 426 0.48 -8.71 -22.79
N PHE A 427 -0.30 -9.07 -21.77
CA PHE A 427 -0.21 -8.49 -20.43
C PHE A 427 1.17 -8.73 -19.82
N GLY A 428 1.66 -9.99 -19.83
CA GLY A 428 2.96 -10.37 -19.30
C GLY A 428 4.13 -9.64 -19.98
N ALA A 429 4.08 -9.48 -21.30
CA ALA A 429 5.06 -8.69 -22.04
C ALA A 429 4.97 -7.18 -21.70
N SER A 430 3.76 -6.65 -21.59
CA SER A 430 3.51 -5.22 -21.34
C SER A 430 3.94 -4.78 -19.94
N ILE A 431 3.65 -5.59 -18.92
CA ILE A 431 4.04 -5.30 -17.52
C ILE A 431 5.57 -5.40 -17.34
N VAL A 432 6.23 -6.33 -18.03
CA VAL A 432 7.71 -6.37 -18.11
C VAL A 432 8.25 -5.09 -18.75
N LEU A 433 7.73 -4.69 -19.91
CA LEU A 433 8.18 -3.51 -20.65
C LEU A 433 7.98 -2.22 -19.84
N GLN A 434 6.82 -2.11 -19.19
CA GLN A 434 6.44 -1.00 -18.31
C GLN A 434 7.40 -0.87 -17.11
N HIS A 435 7.50 -1.89 -16.26
CA HIS A 435 8.35 -1.82 -15.07
C HIS A 435 9.83 -1.67 -15.42
N TYR A 436 10.29 -2.29 -16.51
CA TYR A 436 11.66 -2.09 -17.01
C TYR A 436 11.89 -0.64 -17.49
N GLY A 437 11.00 -0.09 -18.33
CA GLY A 437 11.13 1.27 -18.86
C GLY A 437 11.11 2.35 -17.77
N PHE A 438 10.17 2.26 -16.83
CA PHE A 438 10.10 3.16 -15.68
C PHE A 438 11.27 2.96 -14.70
N ALA A 439 11.77 1.74 -14.52
CA ALA A 439 12.98 1.50 -13.71
C ALA A 439 14.23 2.11 -14.34
N VAL A 440 14.46 1.96 -15.65
CA VAL A 440 15.60 2.59 -16.32
C VAL A 440 15.55 4.12 -16.15
N ALA A 441 14.42 4.74 -16.48
CA ALA A 441 14.26 6.19 -16.38
C ALA A 441 14.43 6.73 -14.94
N SER A 442 13.82 6.05 -13.96
CA SER A 442 13.87 6.49 -12.55
C SER A 442 15.22 6.22 -11.88
N GLN A 443 15.90 5.10 -12.17
CA GLN A 443 17.22 4.82 -11.60
C GLN A 443 18.28 5.77 -12.17
N ASN A 444 18.25 6.05 -13.48
CA ASN A 444 19.13 7.04 -14.11
C ASN A 444 18.88 8.47 -13.56
N LEU A 445 17.61 8.85 -13.35
CA LEU A 445 17.26 10.12 -12.73
C LEU A 445 17.84 10.22 -11.30
N VAL A 446 17.62 9.20 -10.47
CA VAL A 446 18.08 9.16 -9.07
C VAL A 446 19.60 9.15 -8.98
N SER A 447 20.29 8.41 -9.85
CA SER A 447 21.74 8.40 -9.95
C SER A 447 22.30 9.79 -10.26
N ARG A 448 21.74 10.49 -11.26
CA ARG A 448 22.12 11.87 -11.60
C ARG A 448 21.82 12.85 -10.48
N VAL A 449 20.66 12.74 -9.83
CA VAL A 449 20.27 13.57 -8.68
C VAL A 449 21.26 13.37 -7.53
N ARG A 450 21.55 12.13 -7.14
CA ARG A 450 22.51 11.80 -6.09
C ARG A 450 23.90 12.33 -6.41
N ASN A 451 24.39 12.13 -7.64
CA ASN A 451 25.72 12.61 -8.02
C ASN A 451 25.82 14.14 -7.97
N LYS A 452 24.85 14.86 -8.57
CA LYS A 452 24.80 16.33 -8.51
C LYS A 452 24.67 16.87 -7.09
N MET A 453 23.80 16.25 -6.27
CA MET A 453 23.59 16.62 -4.87
C MET A 453 24.85 16.41 -4.04
N PHE A 454 25.54 15.28 -4.22
CA PHE A 454 26.80 14.98 -3.52
C PHE A 454 27.95 15.92 -3.94
N ALA A 455 28.08 16.19 -5.24
CA ALA A 455 29.04 17.18 -5.73
C ALA A 455 28.75 18.59 -5.18
N ALA A 456 27.48 19.02 -5.21
CA ALA A 456 27.07 20.30 -4.67
C ALA A 456 27.27 20.40 -3.15
N MET A 457 27.10 19.31 -2.38
CA MET A 457 27.45 19.26 -0.95
C MET A 457 28.95 19.53 -0.75
N LEU A 458 29.83 18.79 -1.45
CA LEU A 458 31.28 18.90 -1.28
C LEU A 458 31.88 20.24 -1.77
N GLN A 459 31.11 21.05 -2.51
CA GLN A 459 31.53 22.38 -2.95
C GLN A 459 31.22 23.49 -1.93
N GLN A 460 30.42 23.22 -0.89
CA GLN A 460 30.03 24.22 0.12
C GLN A 460 31.20 24.62 1.03
N GLU A 461 31.19 25.85 1.54
CA GLU A 461 32.24 26.31 2.46
C GLU A 461 32.18 25.60 3.83
N ILE A 462 33.31 25.51 4.54
CA ILE A 462 33.41 24.84 5.86
C ILE A 462 32.35 25.35 6.86
N GLY A 463 32.08 26.67 6.86
CA GLY A 463 31.07 27.28 7.72
C GLY A 463 29.63 26.83 7.46
N TRP A 464 29.34 26.22 6.31
CA TRP A 464 28.05 25.56 6.04
C TRP A 464 27.95 24.19 6.71
N PHE A 465 29.06 23.45 6.81
CA PHE A 465 29.15 22.16 7.51
C PHE A 465 29.18 22.31 9.04
N ASP A 466 29.65 23.45 9.54
CA ASP A 466 29.64 23.80 10.96
C ASP A 466 28.21 24.11 11.49
N LEU A 467 27.19 24.17 10.63
CA LEU A 467 25.78 24.27 11.00
C LEU A 467 25.25 22.91 11.51
N GLU A 468 24.48 22.91 12.59
CA GLU A 468 23.93 21.69 13.22
C GLU A 468 23.12 20.84 12.22
N ASP A 469 22.30 21.49 11.39
CA ASP A 469 21.54 20.90 10.28
C ASP A 469 22.39 20.08 9.29
N ASN A 470 23.66 20.45 9.11
CA ASN A 470 24.54 19.97 8.03
C ASN A 470 25.70 19.09 8.49
N THR A 471 25.74 18.71 9.78
CA THR A 471 26.53 17.55 10.24
C THR A 471 26.38 16.35 9.28
N SER A 472 27.52 15.72 8.95
CA SER A 472 27.70 14.70 7.91
C SER A 472 26.60 13.63 7.84
N GLY A 473 26.06 13.23 9.00
CA GLY A 473 25.01 12.23 9.10
C GLY A 473 23.68 12.57 8.44
N ALA A 474 23.20 13.82 8.54
CA ALA A 474 21.97 14.20 7.86
C ALA A 474 22.22 14.44 6.37
N LEU A 475 23.43 14.82 5.97
CA LEU A 475 23.75 14.96 4.55
C LEU A 475 23.71 13.60 3.85
N VAL A 476 24.30 12.55 4.45
CA VAL A 476 24.16 11.16 3.97
C VAL A 476 22.70 10.69 4.02
N SER A 477 21.96 11.01 5.09
CA SER A 477 20.54 10.63 5.22
C SER A 477 19.64 11.31 4.20
N ARG A 478 19.80 12.63 3.94
CA ARG A 478 19.10 13.38 2.87
C ARG A 478 19.44 12.81 1.50
N LEU A 479 20.73 12.56 1.24
CA LEU A 479 21.22 11.96 -0.01
C LEU A 479 20.59 10.59 -0.28
N ALA A 480 20.28 9.80 0.76
CA ALA A 480 19.51 8.56 0.66
C ALA A 480 18.00 8.78 0.50
N THR A 481 17.40 9.50 1.44
CA THR A 481 15.96 9.55 1.69
C THR A 481 15.23 10.46 0.71
N ASP A 482 15.78 11.64 0.42
CA ASP A 482 15.11 12.61 -0.46
C ASP A 482 15.16 12.13 -1.91
N SER A 483 16.29 11.54 -2.32
CA SER A 483 16.44 10.93 -3.65
C SER A 483 15.61 9.66 -3.83
N ALA A 484 15.46 8.82 -2.79
CA ALA A 484 14.56 7.67 -2.80
C ALA A 484 13.08 8.08 -2.82
N THR A 485 12.73 9.17 -2.13
CA THR A 485 11.38 9.73 -2.19
C THR A 485 11.07 10.22 -3.61
N LEU A 486 11.98 11.01 -4.22
CA LEU A 486 11.90 11.41 -5.63
C LEU A 486 11.77 10.24 -6.62
N GLN A 487 12.43 9.12 -6.33
CA GLN A 487 12.31 7.88 -7.11
C GLN A 487 10.86 7.40 -7.16
N ALA A 488 10.23 7.25 -5.99
CA ALA A 488 8.93 6.62 -5.86
C ALA A 488 7.85 7.29 -6.72
N ILE A 489 7.84 8.62 -6.83
CA ILE A 489 6.85 9.32 -7.67
C ILE A 489 7.10 9.08 -9.15
N THR A 490 8.37 9.18 -9.55
CA THR A 490 8.77 9.15 -10.95
C THR A 490 8.69 7.74 -11.55
N SER A 491 8.84 6.70 -10.72
CA SER A 491 8.63 5.31 -11.11
C SER A 491 7.19 4.81 -10.90
N GLU A 492 6.57 5.12 -9.77
CA GLU A 492 5.34 4.45 -9.32
C GLU A 492 4.10 5.33 -9.52
N THR A 493 4.07 6.54 -8.95
CA THR A 493 2.88 7.41 -8.98
C THR A 493 2.52 7.84 -10.40
N LEU A 494 3.49 8.26 -11.22
CA LEU A 494 3.26 8.62 -12.63
C LEU A 494 2.79 7.41 -13.45
N ASN A 495 3.38 6.24 -13.21
CA ASN A 495 3.05 5.01 -13.91
C ASN A 495 1.63 4.53 -13.59
N GLN A 496 1.28 4.42 -12.31
CA GLN A 496 -0.07 4.02 -11.90
C GLN A 496 -1.12 5.06 -12.32
N GLY A 497 -0.81 6.36 -12.26
CA GLY A 497 -1.69 7.42 -12.75
C GLY A 497 -2.01 7.25 -14.25
N LEU A 498 -0.98 7.00 -15.07
CA LEU A 498 -1.14 6.76 -16.50
C LEU A 498 -1.98 5.50 -16.80
N VAL A 499 -1.72 4.39 -16.10
CA VAL A 499 -2.53 3.17 -16.23
C VAL A 499 -3.98 3.45 -15.90
N ASN A 500 -4.25 4.02 -14.72
CA ASN A 500 -5.62 4.19 -14.23
C ASN A 500 -6.46 5.14 -15.12
N ILE A 501 -5.86 6.23 -15.63
CA ILE A 501 -6.52 7.13 -16.58
C ILE A 501 -6.78 6.43 -17.91
N THR A 502 -5.81 5.65 -18.41
CA THR A 502 -5.93 4.94 -19.69
C THR A 502 -6.97 3.81 -19.60
N THR A 503 -6.98 3.03 -18.51
CA THR A 503 -7.96 1.97 -18.25
C THR A 503 -9.37 2.54 -18.22
N LEU A 504 -9.58 3.65 -17.49
CA LEU A 504 -10.87 4.32 -17.44
C LEU A 504 -11.29 4.88 -18.81
N GLY A 505 -10.37 5.49 -19.56
CA GLY A 505 -10.64 6.02 -20.89
C GLY A 505 -11.05 4.94 -21.91
N ILE A 506 -10.31 3.83 -21.96
CA ILE A 506 -10.61 2.68 -22.82
C ILE A 506 -11.90 1.99 -22.37
N GLY A 507 -12.08 1.80 -21.06
CA GLY A 507 -13.30 1.22 -20.48
C GLY A 507 -14.54 2.03 -20.84
N LEU A 508 -14.52 3.36 -20.64
CA LEU A 508 -15.62 4.24 -21.03
C LEU A 508 -15.86 4.23 -22.54
N ALA A 509 -14.81 4.25 -23.37
CA ALA A 509 -14.97 4.19 -24.83
C ALA A 509 -15.68 2.90 -25.29
N ILE A 510 -15.34 1.76 -24.70
CA ILE A 510 -16.03 0.48 -24.93
C ILE A 510 -17.48 0.56 -24.43
N CYS A 511 -17.72 1.05 -23.21
CA CYS A 511 -19.09 1.16 -22.68
C CYS A 511 -20.00 2.03 -23.58
N PHE A 512 -19.52 3.20 -24.00
CA PHE A 512 -20.29 4.11 -24.87
C PHE A 512 -20.54 3.55 -26.27
N PHE A 513 -19.67 2.64 -26.77
CA PHE A 513 -19.88 1.94 -28.03
C PHE A 513 -21.04 0.94 -27.97
N TYR A 514 -21.20 0.22 -26.85
CA TYR A 514 -22.28 -0.77 -26.66
C TYR A 514 -23.61 -0.13 -26.24
N SER A 515 -23.62 0.71 -25.20
CA SER A 515 -24.83 1.45 -24.80
C SER A 515 -24.48 2.77 -24.13
N TRP A 516 -24.84 3.88 -24.79
CA TRP A 516 -24.66 5.22 -24.24
C TRP A 516 -25.60 5.48 -23.06
N GLN A 517 -26.83 4.93 -23.06
CA GLN A 517 -27.80 5.09 -21.97
C GLN A 517 -27.29 4.45 -20.68
N MET A 518 -26.84 3.18 -20.78
CA MET A 518 -26.29 2.45 -19.63
C MET A 518 -24.97 3.08 -19.17
N SER A 519 -24.14 3.55 -20.09
CA SER A 519 -22.89 4.25 -19.77
C SER A 519 -23.12 5.54 -18.98
N LEU A 520 -24.12 6.35 -19.33
CA LEU A 520 -24.45 7.57 -18.58
C LEU A 520 -24.96 7.26 -17.17
N ALA A 521 -25.83 6.26 -17.01
CA ALA A 521 -26.32 5.85 -15.70
C ALA A 521 -25.20 5.34 -14.79
N ALA A 522 -24.26 4.57 -15.37
CA ALA A 522 -23.13 4.01 -14.64
C ALA A 522 -22.05 5.08 -14.35
N LEU A 523 -21.82 6.03 -15.26
CA LEU A 523 -21.00 7.23 -15.03
C LEU A 523 -21.57 8.11 -13.91
N ALA A 524 -22.89 8.22 -13.76
CA ALA A 524 -23.51 8.96 -12.66
C ALA A 524 -23.27 8.33 -11.28
N MET A 525 -22.95 7.03 -11.20
CA MET A 525 -22.59 6.35 -9.94
C MET A 525 -21.10 6.50 -9.59
N LEU A 526 -20.21 6.78 -10.56
CA LEU A 526 -18.78 6.92 -10.30
C LEU A 526 -18.43 8.01 -9.27
N PRO A 527 -18.99 9.24 -9.31
CA PRO A 527 -18.74 10.25 -8.28
C PRO A 527 -19.17 9.81 -6.89
N VAL A 528 -20.25 9.03 -6.77
CA VAL A 528 -20.77 8.54 -5.48
C VAL A 528 -19.80 7.53 -4.86
N ILE A 529 -19.35 6.55 -5.66
CA ILE A 529 -18.36 5.55 -5.21
C ILE A 529 -17.04 6.25 -4.86
N MET A 530 -16.58 7.18 -5.69
CA MET A 530 -15.33 7.92 -5.47
C MET A 530 -15.38 8.80 -4.20
N LEU A 531 -16.51 9.46 -3.93
CA LEU A 531 -16.72 10.25 -2.71
C LEU A 531 -16.53 9.39 -1.45
N PHE A 532 -17.21 8.24 -1.37
CA PHE A 532 -17.11 7.39 -0.19
C PHE A 532 -15.73 6.72 -0.06
N ALA A 533 -15.08 6.35 -1.17
CA ALA A 533 -13.71 5.86 -1.16
C ALA A 533 -12.70 6.91 -0.67
N LEU A 534 -12.84 8.18 -1.07
CA LEU A 534 -12.02 9.28 -0.58
C LEU A 534 -12.22 9.52 0.92
N VAL A 535 -13.48 9.61 1.36
CA VAL A 535 -13.82 9.79 2.79
C VAL A 535 -13.30 8.63 3.65
N GLN A 536 -13.37 7.39 3.15
CA GLN A 536 -12.75 6.22 3.79
C GLN A 536 -11.22 6.37 3.89
N SER A 537 -10.55 6.80 2.82
CA SER A 537 -9.10 7.01 2.80
C SER A 537 -8.65 8.11 3.78
N GLU A 538 -9.42 9.19 3.90
CA GLU A 538 -9.16 10.27 4.86
C GLU A 538 -9.43 9.87 6.31
N ALA A 539 -10.44 9.02 6.54
CA ALA A 539 -10.70 8.43 7.85
C ALA A 539 -9.59 7.44 8.27
N GLN A 540 -9.11 6.60 7.35
CA GLN A 540 -7.98 5.68 7.61
C GLN A 540 -6.67 6.43 7.89
N THR A 541 -6.40 7.55 7.21
CA THR A 541 -5.24 8.41 7.49
C THR A 541 -5.42 9.33 8.70
N GLY A 542 -6.55 9.24 9.41
CA GLY A 542 -6.83 10.00 10.63
C GLY A 542 -7.04 11.50 10.43
N LYS A 543 -7.05 11.99 9.18
CA LYS A 543 -7.19 13.42 8.84
C LYS A 543 -8.56 13.96 9.20
N LEU A 544 -9.61 13.16 9.00
CA LEU A 544 -11.01 13.56 9.21
C LEU A 544 -11.33 13.95 10.68
N ASN A 545 -10.50 13.52 11.64
CA ASN A 545 -10.70 13.73 13.08
C ASN A 545 -9.45 14.34 13.78
N ASN A 546 -8.56 15.01 13.04
CA ASN A 546 -7.31 15.58 13.60
C ASN A 546 -6.41 14.58 14.35
N ARG A 547 -6.44 13.27 14.08
CA ARG A 547 -5.55 12.30 14.78
C ARG A 547 -4.06 12.59 14.55
N LYS A 548 -3.71 13.17 13.40
CA LYS A 548 -2.34 13.63 13.10
C LYS A 548 -1.94 14.92 13.84
N SER A 549 -2.89 15.50 14.57
CA SER A 549 -2.80 16.65 15.48
C SER A 549 -3.41 16.25 16.84
N ASN A 550 -3.30 14.98 17.24
CA ASN A 550 -3.66 14.52 18.58
C ASN A 550 -2.63 15.09 19.55
N SER A 551 -2.88 16.32 20.02
CA SER A 551 -1.99 17.05 20.93
C SER A 551 -1.61 16.20 22.12
N ALA A 552 -2.56 15.45 22.68
CA ALA A 552 -2.33 14.52 23.78
C ALA A 552 -1.31 13.40 23.50
N ASP A 553 -1.23 12.82 22.29
CA ASP A 553 -0.17 11.85 21.97
C ASP A 553 1.20 12.53 21.80
N ILE A 554 1.22 13.76 21.26
CA ILE A 554 2.44 14.56 21.07
C ILE A 554 2.97 15.05 22.42
N GLU A 555 2.10 15.52 23.30
CA GLU A 555 2.38 15.96 24.67
C GLU A 555 2.79 14.79 25.55
N ALA A 556 2.12 13.64 25.46
CA ALA A 556 2.57 12.40 26.10
C ALA A 556 3.97 11.99 25.63
N GLY A 557 4.23 12.03 24.32
CA GLY A 557 5.55 11.73 23.73
C GLY A 557 6.62 12.72 24.15
N SER A 558 6.29 14.02 24.21
CA SER A 558 7.18 15.09 24.66
C SER A 558 7.53 14.95 26.13
N LEU A 559 6.53 14.79 27.01
CA LEU A 559 6.73 14.54 28.44
C LEU A 559 7.59 13.29 28.66
N LEU A 560 7.33 12.21 27.92
CA LEU A 560 8.11 10.97 28.01
C LEU A 560 9.55 11.19 27.56
N SER A 561 9.78 11.89 26.45
CA SER A 561 11.11 12.20 25.94
C SER A 561 11.89 13.11 26.90
N GLU A 562 11.25 14.13 27.46
CA GLU A 562 11.83 15.01 28.48
C GLU A 562 12.20 14.20 29.74
N SER A 563 11.26 13.42 30.26
CA SER A 563 11.43 12.60 31.47
C SER A 563 12.53 11.54 31.33
N ILE A 564 12.62 10.87 30.18
CA ILE A 564 13.69 9.89 29.89
C ILE A 564 15.03 10.60 29.66
N SER A 565 15.07 11.73 28.96
CA SER A 565 16.31 12.50 28.76
C SER A 565 16.87 13.07 30.07
N SER A 566 16.00 13.38 31.03
CA SER A 566 16.33 13.95 32.34
C SER A 566 16.13 12.95 33.48
N ILE A 567 16.20 11.65 33.22
CA ILE A 567 15.83 10.60 34.18
C ILE A 567 16.63 10.64 35.50
N ARG A 568 17.89 11.09 35.46
CA ARG A 568 18.70 11.32 36.67
C ARG A 568 18.09 12.39 37.58
N THR A 569 17.56 13.46 37.00
CA THR A 569 16.85 14.53 37.71
C THR A 569 15.54 14.01 38.28
N VAL A 570 14.75 13.29 37.47
CA VAL A 570 13.48 12.67 37.88
C VAL A 570 13.67 11.77 39.11
N ALA A 571 14.66 10.87 39.06
CA ALA A 571 14.95 9.95 40.16
C ALA A 571 15.50 10.67 41.40
N SER A 572 16.32 11.72 41.22
CA SER A 572 16.87 12.52 42.34
C SER A 572 15.78 13.27 43.12
N PHE A 573 14.65 13.59 42.48
CA PHE A 573 13.49 14.24 43.11
C PHE A 573 12.32 13.27 43.40
N SER A 574 12.48 11.96 43.15
CA SER A 574 11.43 10.93 43.28
C SER A 574 10.12 11.29 42.57
N MET A 575 10.23 11.83 41.34
CA MET A 575 9.08 12.35 40.57
C MET A 575 8.45 11.32 39.62
N GLU A 576 8.91 10.07 39.62
CA GLU A 576 8.45 9.00 38.71
C GLU A 576 6.93 8.81 38.77
N GLN A 577 6.37 8.82 39.99
CA GLN A 577 4.93 8.67 40.20
C GLN A 577 4.12 9.88 39.70
N THR A 578 4.66 11.10 39.85
CA THR A 578 4.05 12.33 39.35
C THR A 578 4.00 12.34 37.82
N ILE A 579 5.11 11.95 37.17
CA ILE A 579 5.22 11.83 35.71
C ILE A 579 4.30 10.73 35.18
N ASN A 580 4.21 9.59 35.86
CA ASN A 580 3.31 8.49 35.48
C ASN A 580 1.83 8.91 35.55
N VAL A 581 1.43 9.69 36.56
CA VAL A 581 0.07 10.26 36.65
C VAL A 581 -0.20 11.26 35.53
N ALA A 582 0.74 12.18 35.26
CA ALA A 582 0.61 13.14 34.15
C ALA A 582 0.51 12.42 32.79
N TYR A 583 1.41 11.47 32.52
CA TYR A 583 1.38 10.64 31.32
C TYR A 583 0.07 9.84 31.19
N ALA A 584 -0.46 9.28 32.29
CA ALA A 584 -1.73 8.59 32.29
C ALA A 584 -2.93 9.50 31.93
N SER A 585 -2.90 10.80 32.32
CA SER A 585 -3.93 11.76 31.92
C SER A 585 -3.90 12.08 30.42
N PHE A 586 -2.73 12.33 29.83
CA PHE A 586 -2.61 12.51 28.37
C PHE A 586 -3.07 11.27 27.60
N LEU A 587 -2.79 10.06 28.11
CA LEU A 587 -3.30 8.83 27.52
C LEU A 587 -4.83 8.69 27.61
N ASP A 588 -5.52 9.31 28.58
CA ASP A 588 -6.99 9.28 28.65
C ASP A 588 -7.64 10.21 27.62
N GLU A 589 -7.04 11.38 27.37
CA GLU A 589 -7.48 12.28 26.30
C GLU A 589 -7.25 11.65 24.93
N SER A 590 -6.05 11.10 24.69
CA SER A 590 -5.71 10.36 23.46
C SER A 590 -6.69 9.20 23.20
N LYS A 591 -7.06 8.43 24.23
CA LYS A 591 -8.08 7.36 24.14
C LYS A 591 -9.43 7.88 23.64
N SER A 592 -9.87 9.06 24.07
CA SER A 592 -11.14 9.66 23.61
C SER A 592 -11.11 9.97 22.11
N ALA A 593 -9.99 10.54 21.62
CA ALA A 593 -9.76 10.81 20.21
C ALA A 593 -9.67 9.52 19.36
N ASP A 594 -9.00 8.50 19.87
CA ASP A 594 -8.89 7.18 19.23
C ASP A 594 -10.25 6.45 19.15
N VAL A 595 -11.07 6.53 20.20
CA VAL A 595 -12.45 6.00 20.21
C VAL A 595 -13.29 6.65 19.12
N LYS A 596 -13.27 7.99 19.02
CA LYS A 596 -13.97 8.72 17.95
C LYS A 596 -13.44 8.32 16.56
N THR A 597 -12.12 8.16 16.42
CA THR A 597 -11.50 7.73 15.16
C THR A 597 -11.91 6.31 14.77
N GLY A 598 -11.99 5.37 15.73
CA GLY A 598 -12.46 4.01 15.48
C GLY A 598 -13.92 3.94 15.02
N VAL A 599 -14.80 4.71 15.66
CA VAL A 599 -16.23 4.79 15.29
C VAL A 599 -16.42 5.42 13.90
N VAL A 600 -15.79 6.57 13.62
CA VAL A 600 -15.87 7.23 12.31
C VAL A 600 -15.21 6.38 11.22
N GLY A 601 -14.08 5.73 11.51
CA GLY A 601 -13.44 4.77 10.62
C GLY A 601 -14.33 3.56 10.31
N GLY A 602 -15.14 3.11 11.28
CA GLY A 602 -16.15 2.08 11.06
C GLY A 602 -17.31 2.54 10.18
N ILE A 603 -17.87 3.73 10.44
CA ILE A 603 -19.00 4.27 9.64
C ILE A 603 -18.57 4.47 8.20
N THR A 604 -17.42 5.13 7.98
CA THR A 604 -16.90 5.42 6.64
C THR A 604 -16.55 4.14 5.87
N PHE A 605 -15.97 3.13 6.52
CA PHE A 605 -15.72 1.82 5.90
C PHE A 605 -17.02 1.09 5.54
N GLY A 606 -17.98 0.99 6.47
CA GLY A 606 -19.26 0.33 6.22
C GLY A 606 -20.05 0.99 5.10
N VAL A 607 -20.18 2.32 5.11
CA VAL A 607 -20.89 3.09 4.08
C VAL A 607 -20.21 2.97 2.72
N SER A 608 -18.88 3.02 2.64
CA SER A 608 -18.13 2.85 1.39
C SER A 608 -18.38 1.47 0.75
N GLN A 609 -18.26 0.39 1.54
CA GLN A 609 -18.59 -0.96 1.07
C GLN A 609 -20.05 -1.06 0.64
N GLY A 610 -20.99 -0.55 1.43
CA GLY A 610 -22.43 -0.57 1.12
C GLY A 610 -22.81 0.19 -0.14
N ALA A 611 -22.25 1.39 -0.33
CA ALA A 611 -22.50 2.24 -1.49
C ALA A 611 -22.14 1.54 -2.80
N MET A 612 -21.07 0.73 -2.81
CA MET A 612 -20.69 -0.10 -3.97
C MET A 612 -21.80 -1.11 -4.32
N TYR A 613 -22.32 -1.87 -3.35
CA TYR A 613 -23.41 -2.84 -3.60
C TYR A 613 -24.71 -2.16 -4.02
N ILE A 614 -25.06 -1.01 -3.41
CA ILE A 614 -26.27 -0.26 -3.75
C ILE A 614 -26.17 0.34 -5.16
N SER A 615 -24.99 0.81 -5.57
CA SER A 615 -24.73 1.29 -6.94
C SER A 615 -24.91 0.15 -7.96
N VAL A 616 -24.39 -1.04 -7.67
CA VAL A 616 -24.60 -2.24 -8.51
C VAL A 616 -26.09 -2.65 -8.55
N ALA A 617 -26.79 -2.60 -7.42
CA ALA A 617 -28.24 -2.86 -7.36
C ALA A 617 -29.05 -1.91 -8.27
N PHE A 618 -28.72 -0.61 -8.22
CA PHE A 618 -29.35 0.41 -9.05
C PHE A 618 -29.11 0.17 -10.54
N LEU A 619 -27.89 -0.20 -10.93
CA LEU A 619 -27.57 -0.50 -12.33
C LEU A 619 -28.28 -1.76 -12.84
N PHE A 620 -28.36 -2.84 -12.05
CA PHE A 620 -29.16 -4.01 -12.42
C PHE A 620 -30.66 -3.68 -12.54
N TRP A 621 -31.21 -2.88 -11.62
CA TRP A 621 -32.62 -2.47 -11.65
C TRP A 621 -32.95 -1.65 -12.90
N LEU A 622 -32.15 -0.62 -13.18
CA LEU A 622 -32.35 0.28 -14.32
C LEU A 622 -32.08 -0.44 -15.65
N GLY A 623 -31.00 -1.22 -15.73
CA GLY A 623 -30.66 -2.02 -16.89
C GLY A 623 -31.75 -3.05 -17.21
N GLY A 624 -32.21 -3.81 -16.21
CA GLY A 624 -33.27 -4.80 -16.40
C GLY A 624 -34.62 -4.19 -16.78
N LYS A 625 -34.92 -2.96 -16.31
CA LYS A 625 -36.04 -2.18 -16.83
C LYS A 625 -35.86 -1.90 -18.33
N TRP A 626 -34.71 -1.38 -18.75
CA TRP A 626 -34.44 -1.06 -20.16
C TRP A 626 -34.42 -2.28 -21.08
N VAL A 627 -33.92 -3.43 -20.61
CA VAL A 627 -34.00 -4.72 -21.31
C VAL A 627 -35.47 -5.15 -21.46
N SER A 628 -36.29 -5.05 -20.40
CA SER A 628 -37.73 -5.36 -20.46
C SER A 628 -38.55 -4.42 -21.35
N GLU A 629 -38.01 -3.24 -21.69
CA GLU A 629 -38.58 -2.25 -22.61
C GLU A 629 -38.05 -2.43 -24.04
N GLY A 630 -37.14 -3.39 -24.29
CA GLY A 630 -36.52 -3.63 -25.59
C GLY A 630 -35.55 -2.52 -26.03
N THR A 631 -35.12 -1.64 -25.12
CA THR A 631 -34.29 -0.46 -25.46
C THR A 631 -32.79 -0.74 -25.49
N ILE A 632 -32.33 -1.78 -24.79
CA ILE A 632 -30.96 -2.29 -24.79
C ILE A 632 -31.02 -3.82 -24.73
N SER A 633 -30.01 -4.52 -25.27
CA SER A 633 -29.92 -5.98 -25.09
C SER A 633 -29.36 -6.34 -23.70
N PHE A 634 -29.57 -7.59 -23.28
CA PHE A 634 -28.93 -8.12 -22.07
C PHE A 634 -27.39 -8.11 -22.20
N GLU A 635 -26.86 -8.38 -23.41
CA GLU A 635 -25.43 -8.29 -23.68
C GLU A 635 -24.91 -6.87 -23.43
N ASP A 636 -25.53 -5.84 -24.02
CA ASP A 636 -25.08 -4.45 -23.87
C ASP A 636 -25.11 -4.00 -22.40
N MET A 637 -26.18 -4.35 -21.69
CA MET A 637 -26.35 -4.07 -20.25
C MET A 637 -25.22 -4.70 -19.43
N PHE A 638 -24.98 -6.00 -19.63
CA PHE A 638 -23.98 -6.74 -18.86
C PHE A 638 -22.55 -6.33 -19.25
N MET A 639 -22.31 -6.02 -20.51
CA MET A 639 -21.05 -5.53 -21.05
C MET A 639 -20.62 -4.22 -20.38
N VAL A 640 -21.50 -3.21 -20.38
CA VAL A 640 -21.25 -1.92 -19.73
C VAL A 640 -21.02 -2.09 -18.22
N MET A 641 -21.84 -2.89 -17.56
CA MET A 641 -21.75 -3.11 -16.12
C MET A 641 -20.43 -3.80 -15.73
N MET A 642 -20.03 -4.88 -16.41
CA MET A 642 -18.77 -5.57 -16.13
C MET A 642 -17.57 -4.65 -16.35
N VAL A 643 -17.44 -4.06 -17.55
CA VAL A 643 -16.29 -3.21 -17.89
C VAL A 643 -16.17 -2.02 -16.94
N LEU A 644 -17.28 -1.39 -16.53
CA LEU A 644 -17.22 -0.24 -15.63
C LEU A 644 -16.93 -0.61 -14.17
N VAL A 645 -17.54 -1.66 -13.60
CA VAL A 645 -17.27 -2.08 -12.21
C VAL A 645 -15.77 -2.38 -12.03
N LEU A 646 -15.17 -3.02 -13.03
CA LEU A 646 -13.74 -3.34 -13.06
C LEU A 646 -12.86 -2.09 -13.23
N SER A 647 -13.25 -1.17 -14.11
CA SER A 647 -12.56 0.12 -14.29
C SER A 647 -12.65 1.02 -13.04
N THR A 648 -13.72 0.91 -12.25
CA THR A 648 -13.92 1.66 -11.00
C THR A 648 -12.90 1.28 -9.92
N PHE A 649 -12.51 0.01 -9.86
CA PHE A 649 -11.49 -0.47 -8.92
C PHE A 649 -10.13 0.22 -9.13
N ALA A 650 -9.74 0.46 -10.38
CA ALA A 650 -8.52 1.20 -10.74
C ALA A 650 -8.56 2.66 -10.26
N VAL A 651 -9.73 3.32 -10.35
CA VAL A 651 -9.93 4.68 -9.83
C VAL A 651 -9.80 4.73 -8.31
N GLY A 652 -10.29 3.71 -7.60
CA GLY A 652 -10.15 3.59 -6.14
C GLY A 652 -8.69 3.53 -5.68
N MET A 653 -7.83 2.80 -6.40
CA MET A 653 -6.38 2.79 -6.12
C MET A 653 -5.70 4.13 -6.48
N ALA A 654 -6.09 4.76 -7.59
CA ALA A 654 -5.57 6.07 -8.00
C ALA A 654 -5.74 7.15 -6.91
N ALA A 655 -6.88 7.12 -6.20
CA ALA A 655 -7.20 8.07 -5.13
C ALA A 655 -6.23 8.00 -3.93
N GLN A 656 -5.70 6.82 -3.60
CA GLN A 656 -4.80 6.62 -2.46
C GLN A 656 -3.42 7.28 -2.71
N ASN A 657 -2.92 7.14 -3.95
CA ASN A 657 -1.62 7.64 -4.40
C ASN A 657 -1.48 9.17 -4.35
N LEU A 658 -2.59 9.91 -4.41
CA LEU A 658 -2.57 11.38 -4.36
C LEU A 658 -1.88 11.91 -3.09
N SER A 659 -1.95 11.16 -1.99
CA SER A 659 -1.40 11.56 -0.69
C SER A 659 0.13 11.70 -0.66
N ASP A 660 0.87 10.83 -1.38
CA ASP A 660 2.34 10.83 -1.37
C ASP A 660 2.96 11.96 -2.21
N THR A 661 2.19 12.57 -3.11
CA THR A 661 2.59 13.76 -3.91
C THR A 661 2.97 14.95 -3.02
N SER A 662 2.55 14.97 -1.75
CA SER A 662 2.94 15.99 -0.77
C SER A 662 4.38 15.81 -0.25
N LYS A 663 4.76 14.61 0.20
CA LYS A 663 6.11 14.24 0.66
C LYS A 663 7.12 14.31 -0.49
N ALA A 664 6.68 13.86 -1.65
CA ALA A 664 7.37 13.97 -2.92
C ALA A 664 7.85 15.38 -3.23
N LYS A 665 6.91 16.33 -3.14
CA LYS A 665 7.19 17.74 -3.27
C LYS A 665 8.25 18.11 -2.23
N GLN A 666 8.00 17.89 -0.94
CA GLN A 666 8.95 18.18 0.15
C GLN A 666 10.40 17.69 -0.09
N ALA A 667 10.59 16.43 -0.48
CA ALA A 667 11.91 15.85 -0.76
C ALA A 667 12.63 16.54 -1.92
N ALA A 668 11.92 16.84 -3.02
CA ALA A 668 12.49 17.56 -4.16
C ALA A 668 13.15 18.89 -3.75
N GLN A 669 12.55 19.56 -2.78
CA GLN A 669 12.92 20.90 -2.33
C GLN A 669 14.21 20.88 -1.50
N SER A 670 14.36 19.88 -0.63
CA SER A 670 15.60 19.59 0.09
C SER A 670 16.77 19.36 -0.87
N VAL A 671 16.54 18.58 -1.93
CA VAL A 671 17.55 18.30 -2.98
C VAL A 671 17.95 19.57 -3.73
N PHE A 672 16.99 20.32 -4.28
CA PHE A 672 17.28 21.54 -5.05
C PHE A 672 17.93 22.63 -4.19
N ARG A 673 17.51 22.80 -2.93
CA ARG A 673 18.13 23.74 -1.97
C ARG A 673 19.63 23.49 -1.76
N ILE A 674 20.10 22.26 -1.96
CA ILE A 674 21.53 21.90 -1.87
C ILE A 674 22.23 22.05 -3.23
N ILE A 675 21.59 21.64 -4.32
CA ILE A 675 22.17 21.73 -5.69
C ILE A 675 22.32 23.19 -6.14
N ASP A 676 21.33 24.04 -5.85
CA ASP A 676 21.27 25.42 -6.34
C ASP A 676 21.96 26.41 -5.37
N ARG A 677 22.51 25.95 -4.24
CA ARG A 677 23.26 26.78 -3.29
C ARG A 677 24.64 27.11 -3.84
N VAL A 678 24.85 28.37 -4.20
CA VAL A 678 26.17 28.93 -4.48
C VAL A 678 26.95 29.10 -3.17
N PRO A 679 28.16 28.54 -3.03
CA PRO A 679 28.99 28.70 -1.83
C PRO A 679 29.54 30.12 -1.71
N ALA A 680 29.72 30.59 -0.47
CA ALA A 680 30.31 31.91 -0.20
C ALA A 680 31.81 31.96 -0.56
N ILE A 681 32.49 30.82 -0.48
CA ILE A 681 33.88 30.63 -0.89
C ILE A 681 33.90 29.50 -1.92
N ASN A 682 33.94 29.85 -3.21
CA ASN A 682 33.91 28.86 -4.28
C ASN A 682 35.30 28.25 -4.52
N SER A 683 35.55 27.08 -3.93
CA SER A 683 36.78 26.29 -4.10
C SER A 683 37.02 25.76 -5.52
N THR A 684 36.01 25.82 -6.41
CA THR A 684 36.08 25.33 -7.79
C THR A 684 36.19 26.46 -8.84
N ALA A 685 36.18 27.71 -8.41
CA ALA A 685 36.31 28.84 -9.32
C ALA A 685 37.75 28.94 -9.87
N ALA A 686 37.89 28.86 -11.20
CA ALA A 686 39.18 29.09 -11.89
C ALA A 686 39.59 30.58 -11.94
N THR A 687 38.91 31.45 -11.20
CA THR A 687 39.10 32.90 -11.17
C THR A 687 39.78 33.33 -9.88
N GLY A 688 40.97 33.90 -9.99
CA GLY A 688 41.72 34.49 -8.88
C GLY A 688 43.13 34.87 -9.32
N ASP A 689 43.77 35.78 -8.61
CA ASP A 689 45.16 36.15 -8.88
C ASP A 689 46.09 35.02 -8.41
N ALA A 690 46.68 34.32 -9.38
CA ALA A 690 47.72 33.31 -9.15
C ALA A 690 49.11 33.94 -9.36
N PRO A 691 49.79 34.42 -8.29
CA PRO A 691 51.09 35.07 -8.43
C PRO A 691 52.15 34.08 -8.92
N SER A 692 53.00 34.52 -9.86
CA SER A 692 54.05 33.69 -10.48
C SER A 692 55.22 33.33 -9.54
N ALA A 693 55.32 33.98 -8.39
CA ALA A 693 56.30 33.68 -7.35
C ALA A 693 55.69 33.90 -5.96
N LEU A 694 55.81 32.89 -5.08
CA LEU A 694 55.29 32.91 -3.72
C LEU A 694 56.42 33.20 -2.73
N ARG A 695 56.31 34.25 -1.91
CA ARG A 695 57.27 34.54 -0.81
C ARG A 695 56.89 33.96 0.54
N GLY A 696 55.60 33.66 0.76
CA GLY A 696 55.11 33.06 2.02
C GLY A 696 54.96 34.03 3.20
N GLU A 697 55.09 35.34 2.97
CA GLU A 697 54.80 36.37 3.98
C GLU A 697 53.27 36.47 4.21
N ILE A 698 52.83 36.47 5.47
CA ILE A 698 51.42 36.54 5.88
C ILE A 698 51.25 37.68 6.89
N GLU A 699 50.32 38.60 6.63
CA GLU A 699 50.02 39.74 7.49
C GLU A 699 48.53 39.78 7.83
N PHE A 700 48.19 40.04 9.10
CA PHE A 700 46.81 40.17 9.58
C PHE A 700 46.56 41.60 10.07
N GLN A 701 45.97 42.46 9.22
CA GLN A 701 45.67 43.85 9.57
C GLN A 701 44.24 44.00 10.15
N ASN A 702 44.14 44.23 11.47
CA ASN A 702 42.91 44.64 12.19
C ASN A 702 41.62 43.84 11.88
N GLY A 703 41.74 42.55 11.57
CA GLY A 703 40.59 41.70 11.22
C GLY A 703 39.76 41.25 12.43
N VAL A 704 38.49 41.63 12.49
CA VAL A 704 37.52 41.11 13.48
C VAL A 704 36.83 39.87 12.94
N TYR A 705 37.24 38.68 13.38
CA TYR A 705 36.58 37.42 13.04
C TYR A 705 35.47 37.10 14.06
N LYS A 706 34.27 36.79 13.58
CA LYS A 706 33.18 36.18 14.36
C LYS A 706 32.73 34.90 13.67
N ALA A 707 32.72 33.79 14.39
CA ALA A 707 32.17 32.53 13.88
C ALA A 707 30.67 32.69 13.56
N LEU A 708 30.24 32.16 12.41
CA LEU A 708 28.86 32.32 11.90
C LEU A 708 27.81 31.77 12.89
N VAL A 709 28.09 30.64 13.53
CA VAL A 709 27.22 30.00 14.54
C VAL A 709 26.88 30.97 15.69
N ALA A 710 27.89 31.69 16.21
CA ALA A 710 27.69 32.67 17.27
C ALA A 710 26.82 33.87 16.84
N ARG A 711 26.76 34.17 15.53
CA ARG A 711 25.97 35.28 14.99
C ARG A 711 24.48 34.94 14.86
N GLN A 712 24.13 33.69 14.53
CA GLN A 712 22.73 33.24 14.50
C GLN A 712 22.12 33.15 15.90
N ILE A 713 22.85 32.59 16.87
CA ILE A 713 22.41 32.54 18.28
C ILE A 713 22.13 33.96 18.79
N GLN A 714 23.00 34.93 18.46
CA GLN A 714 22.82 36.33 18.85
C GLN A 714 21.67 37.05 18.13
N GLN A 715 21.24 36.59 16.95
CA GLN A 715 20.06 37.13 16.25
C GLN A 715 18.74 36.53 16.75
N GLN A 716 18.73 35.30 17.27
CA GLN A 716 17.53 34.69 17.88
C GLN A 716 17.25 35.17 19.32
N GLN A 717 18.21 35.83 19.97
CA GLN A 717 18.07 36.37 21.34
C GLN A 717 17.69 37.86 21.40
N LEU A 718 17.48 38.51 20.26
CA LEU A 718 16.96 39.88 20.21
C LEU A 718 15.43 39.82 20.07
N PRO A 719 14.65 40.35 21.03
CA PRO A 719 13.22 40.59 20.81
C PRO A 719 13.03 41.66 19.72
N GLU A 720 11.91 41.58 18.98
CA GLU A 720 11.50 42.59 17.98
C GLU A 720 11.30 43.99 18.58
#